data_AF-A0A179GJU2-F1
#
_entry.id   AF-A0A179GJU2-F1
#
_cell.length_a   1.000
_cell.length_b   1.000
_cell.length_c   1.000
_cell.angle_alpha   90.00
_cell.angle_beta   90.00
_cell.angle_gamma   90.00
#
_symmetry.space_group_name_H-M   'P 1'
#
loop_
_entity.id
_entity.type
_entity.pdbx_description
1 polymer ?
#
loop_
_entity_poly.entity_id
_entity_poly.type
_entity_poly.pdbx_seq_one_letter_code
_entity_poly.pdbx_strand_id
1 'polypeptide(L)'
;MKAPLVPVALLATLSAAAPGNYYIDCSAPTAGNGTLEGPWNSLDAANKFTFRPGDTLALKSNVTCAGTLSPLGSGNSTDPIRLTSYPADSILGPPVVDGNGANSSLLLTNQDYWRISKLAFTNPAASLGRRQGILIMADDGKAHFGITIDHNHVFDVAGQTNKANFSADFANSAGIELGALNGSTYVDVWVRDNVVNDCGGGGIKVRPGQMDVNGKNIRVSHNSIDACGGDGILISYADSPSIDHNVASNLGKGKYPWTGGNFAGMWVMASHNPVMRHNVVYGSIMSLYDSQAFDCDWGVSGTCLVEYNYSHDNAGGAFLDCDGCGISRGTKQIVRYNIFENDCRMISVSEHSSLEFYNNIMYCTEKDFNIHVPQTTRFANNIFVGRSNASLPAASGITWDNNIFETVTPPTENGLVGDPKFLKPGVAGKTLGAGFGYRLREGSLALGTGKVIENSGGFDYFGNAVEANYGYPLYALGEFLQPLGKDVKTNHFYHQAKLAEPGAIAVVRPNVDTVYSELFIDLSTSDLVLTVPEFDGRYWSQAFFDLYANNIGNIGNLGKDKPGKYLVRYTPDNAGVQYKGVEGGFKAYINVPTPYAISSTRILVQSAKGDIDKVHGFQKRLLVTERPRFDTSTVPRFNLSLFWDPAHRPGPKTSVEVAILRLTAALCGHNQPYLPQDRTWVAGLLKNAGIAGGRFTQPQGTNLTKATAAANASVAALRATPGFVENLGNNWTLNQPMGLYGSYYQARYFIAARGYLAITKEQVLYPATPTLELGANQSYIIRFSRRPKTADGGFWSLTVYGPDQFLVPNPLKRYALGDRSNLTFPDGRPLSKGADGPFDILVQPSDVKPPSNWTSNWLPVNAGGGQFSINLRFYGATDELADGSYTYPKFILGGSVRG
;
A
#
# COMPACT_ATOMS: atom_id res chain seq x y z
N MET A 1 -4.23 -3.01 -70.01
CA MET A 1 -3.37 -2.66 -68.85
C MET A 1 -4.13 -3.03 -67.59
N LYS A 2 -3.57 -3.95 -66.79
CA LYS A 2 -4.15 -4.49 -65.56
C LYS A 2 -3.87 -3.52 -64.40
N ALA A 3 -4.91 -3.12 -63.67
CA ALA A 3 -4.76 -2.54 -62.33
C ALA A 3 -4.65 -3.69 -61.31
N PRO A 4 -3.79 -3.59 -60.28
CA PRO A 4 -3.51 -4.72 -59.39
C PRO A 4 -4.63 -4.90 -58.36
N LEU A 5 -5.04 -6.16 -58.15
CA LEU A 5 -5.81 -6.57 -56.98
C LEU A 5 -4.91 -6.48 -55.73
N VAL A 6 -5.37 -5.75 -54.72
CA VAL A 6 -4.82 -5.80 -53.36
C VAL A 6 -5.43 -7.03 -52.67
N PRO A 7 -4.62 -7.94 -52.09
CA PRO A 7 -5.16 -9.09 -51.38
C PRO A 7 -5.72 -8.64 -50.02
N VAL A 8 -6.98 -8.95 -49.76
CA VAL A 8 -7.57 -8.88 -48.42
C VAL A 8 -6.99 -10.05 -47.62
N ALA A 9 -6.05 -9.76 -46.73
CA ALA A 9 -5.55 -10.73 -45.77
C ALA A 9 -6.64 -10.96 -44.71
N LEU A 10 -7.19 -12.18 -44.69
CA LEU A 10 -8.02 -12.69 -43.61
C LEU A 10 -7.14 -12.77 -42.34
N LEU A 11 -7.30 -11.84 -41.41
CA LEU A 11 -6.76 -11.96 -40.05
C LEU A 11 -7.55 -13.05 -39.33
N ALA A 12 -7.06 -14.28 -39.39
CA ALA A 12 -7.48 -15.34 -38.49
C ALA A 12 -7.13 -14.91 -37.06
N THR A 13 -8.15 -14.60 -36.26
CA THR A 13 -8.01 -14.46 -34.82
C THR A 13 -7.62 -15.84 -34.27
N LEU A 14 -6.32 -16.05 -34.04
CA LEU A 14 -5.81 -17.16 -33.24
C LEU A 14 -6.40 -17.00 -31.84
N SER A 15 -7.45 -17.76 -31.55
CA SER A 15 -7.91 -18.04 -30.20
C SER A 15 -6.70 -18.49 -29.38
N ALA A 16 -6.25 -17.68 -28.43
CA ALA A 16 -5.28 -18.14 -27.44
C ALA A 16 -5.89 -19.36 -26.73
N ALA A 17 -5.20 -20.51 -26.80
CA ALA A 17 -5.65 -21.71 -26.10
C ALA A 17 -5.74 -21.41 -24.59
N ALA A 18 -6.75 -21.98 -23.92
CA ALA A 18 -6.92 -21.80 -22.49
C ALA A 18 -5.67 -22.28 -21.71
N PRO A 19 -5.34 -21.65 -20.56
CA PRO A 19 -4.22 -22.07 -19.72
C PRO A 19 -4.28 -23.57 -19.36
N GLY A 20 -3.14 -24.25 -19.44
CA GLY A 20 -3.00 -25.67 -19.12
C GLY A 20 -2.70 -25.93 -17.65
N ASN A 21 -3.14 -27.07 -17.15
CA ASN A 21 -2.74 -27.60 -15.84
C ASN A 21 -1.92 -28.87 -16.03
N TYR A 22 -0.72 -28.89 -15.46
CA TYR A 22 0.24 -29.97 -15.57
C TYR A 22 0.61 -30.50 -14.19
N TYR A 23 0.82 -31.82 -14.09
CA TYR A 23 0.94 -32.51 -12.81
C TYR A 23 2.18 -33.40 -12.76
N ILE A 24 2.88 -33.38 -11.63
CA ILE A 24 4.00 -34.26 -11.30
C ILE A 24 3.65 -35.12 -10.09
N ASP A 25 3.88 -36.42 -10.18
CA ASP A 25 3.85 -37.38 -9.08
C ASP A 25 5.03 -38.34 -9.19
N CYS A 26 6.14 -38.04 -8.50
CA CYS A 26 7.34 -38.89 -8.55
C CYS A 26 7.16 -40.26 -7.88
N SER A 27 6.02 -40.51 -7.23
CA SER A 27 5.66 -41.85 -6.74
C SER A 27 4.93 -42.69 -7.79
N ALA A 28 4.50 -42.10 -8.91
CA ALA A 28 3.78 -42.80 -9.95
C ALA A 28 4.69 -43.85 -10.64
N PRO A 29 4.20 -45.10 -10.84
CA PRO A 29 5.01 -46.20 -11.33
C PRO A 29 5.41 -46.06 -12.81
N THR A 30 4.68 -45.24 -13.58
CA THR A 30 4.88 -45.05 -15.02
C THR A 30 4.80 -43.57 -15.38
N ALA A 31 5.61 -43.15 -16.36
CA ALA A 31 5.59 -41.79 -16.86
C ALA A 31 4.31 -41.49 -17.64
N GLY A 32 3.53 -40.51 -17.18
CA GLY A 32 2.37 -40.00 -17.89
C GLY A 32 2.69 -38.85 -18.84
N ASN A 33 1.65 -38.18 -19.32
CA ASN A 33 1.73 -37.04 -20.25
C ASN A 33 1.62 -35.67 -19.55
N GLY A 34 1.62 -35.63 -18.22
CA GLY A 34 1.49 -34.42 -17.42
C GLY A 34 0.05 -34.04 -17.10
N THR A 35 -0.95 -34.81 -17.51
CA THR A 35 -2.35 -34.61 -17.09
C THR A 35 -2.59 -35.11 -15.67
N LEU A 36 -3.74 -34.78 -15.07
CA LEU A 36 -4.08 -35.27 -13.73
C LEU A 36 -4.21 -36.81 -13.67
N GLU A 37 -4.69 -37.42 -14.74
CA GLU A 37 -4.88 -38.88 -14.86
C GLU A 37 -3.57 -39.61 -15.19
N GLY A 38 -2.65 -38.93 -15.87
CA GLY A 38 -1.31 -39.41 -16.19
C GLY A 38 -0.27 -38.35 -15.86
N PRO A 39 0.06 -38.14 -14.57
CA PRO A 39 1.07 -37.16 -14.18
C PRO A 39 2.46 -37.58 -14.67
N TRP A 40 3.35 -36.61 -14.88
CA TRP A 40 4.76 -36.93 -15.04
C TRP A 40 5.30 -37.56 -13.76
N ASN A 41 6.12 -38.60 -13.88
CA ASN A 41 6.69 -39.30 -12.73
C ASN A 41 8.13 -38.90 -12.39
N SER A 42 8.62 -37.83 -13.00
CA SER A 42 9.94 -37.27 -12.72
C SER A 42 9.99 -35.77 -13.06
N LEU A 43 10.96 -35.07 -12.47
CA LEU A 43 11.22 -33.65 -12.76
C LEU A 43 11.73 -33.46 -14.20
N ASP A 44 12.46 -34.42 -14.76
CA ASP A 44 13.05 -34.36 -16.11
C ASP A 44 12.02 -34.10 -17.21
N ALA A 45 10.81 -34.66 -17.07
CA ALA A 45 9.74 -34.45 -18.03
C ALA A 45 9.24 -32.99 -17.98
N ALA A 46 9.07 -32.44 -16.79
CA ALA A 46 8.67 -31.04 -16.59
C ALA A 46 9.75 -30.06 -17.05
N ASN A 47 11.02 -30.39 -16.85
CA ASN A 47 12.17 -29.57 -17.27
C ASN A 47 12.29 -29.43 -18.80
N LYS A 48 11.72 -30.36 -19.56
CA LYS A 48 11.69 -30.33 -21.04
C LYS A 48 10.47 -29.61 -21.59
N PHE A 49 9.53 -29.21 -20.74
CA PHE A 49 8.29 -28.57 -21.14
C PHE A 49 8.40 -27.05 -21.06
N THR A 50 7.97 -26.35 -22.11
CA THR A 50 7.88 -24.88 -22.13
C THR A 50 6.46 -24.45 -21.81
N PHE A 51 6.28 -23.92 -20.61
CA PHE A 51 5.02 -23.38 -20.09
C PHE A 51 4.70 -22.03 -20.74
N ARG A 52 3.40 -21.75 -20.86
CA ARG A 52 2.83 -20.53 -21.45
C ARG A 52 2.20 -19.66 -20.36
N PRO A 53 1.96 -18.36 -20.62
CA PRO A 53 1.25 -17.51 -19.69
C PRO A 53 -0.06 -18.12 -19.18
N GLY A 54 -0.22 -18.13 -17.85
CA GLY A 54 -1.37 -18.66 -17.13
C GLY A 54 -1.27 -20.14 -16.76
N ASP A 55 -0.34 -20.90 -17.35
CA ASP A 55 -0.19 -22.33 -17.08
C ASP A 55 0.12 -22.61 -15.60
N THR A 56 -0.29 -23.79 -15.13
CA THR A 56 0.00 -24.26 -13.77
C THR A 56 0.76 -25.58 -13.81
N LEU A 57 1.91 -25.66 -13.13
CA LEU A 57 2.63 -26.88 -12.81
C LEU A 57 2.41 -27.23 -11.33
N ALA A 58 1.79 -28.37 -11.07
CA ALA A 58 1.45 -28.82 -9.71
C ALA A 58 2.18 -30.11 -9.33
N LEU A 59 2.81 -30.14 -8.15
CA LEU A 59 3.48 -31.33 -7.59
C LEU A 59 2.60 -32.02 -6.54
N LYS A 60 2.61 -33.35 -6.52
CA LYS A 60 1.76 -34.16 -5.63
C LYS A 60 2.17 -33.98 -4.17
N SER A 61 1.27 -33.48 -3.34
CA SER A 61 1.52 -33.32 -1.89
C SER A 61 1.96 -34.62 -1.23
N ASN A 62 2.83 -34.51 -0.22
CA ASN A 62 3.43 -35.64 0.51
C ASN A 62 4.24 -36.62 -0.37
N VAL A 63 4.79 -36.13 -1.49
CA VAL A 63 5.74 -36.86 -2.34
C VAL A 63 7.05 -36.08 -2.41
N THR A 64 8.17 -36.80 -2.34
CA THR A 64 9.51 -36.25 -2.57
C THR A 64 9.95 -36.56 -4.00
N CYS A 65 10.33 -35.53 -4.74
CA CYS A 65 10.94 -35.62 -6.05
C CYS A 65 12.43 -35.28 -5.94
N ALA A 66 13.31 -36.23 -6.24
CA ALA A 66 14.75 -36.01 -6.24
C ALA A 66 15.24 -35.39 -7.55
N GLY A 67 16.22 -34.48 -7.46
CA GLY A 67 16.84 -33.74 -8.56
C GLY A 67 16.49 -32.25 -8.58
N THR A 68 16.98 -31.54 -9.60
CA THR A 68 16.69 -30.12 -9.80
C THR A 68 15.43 -29.94 -10.66
N LEU A 69 14.43 -29.24 -10.14
CA LEU A 69 13.32 -28.74 -10.92
C LEU A 69 13.75 -27.45 -11.63
N SER A 70 13.73 -27.45 -12.96
CA SER A 70 14.16 -26.34 -13.82
C SER A 70 13.23 -26.20 -15.03
N PRO A 71 11.96 -25.81 -14.82
CA PRO A 71 10.99 -25.64 -15.89
C PRO A 71 11.35 -24.45 -16.80
N LEU A 72 10.75 -24.43 -18.00
CA LEU A 72 10.99 -23.39 -19.01
C LEU A 72 9.72 -22.57 -19.27
N GLY A 73 9.87 -21.30 -19.62
CA GLY A 73 8.77 -20.45 -20.08
C GLY A 73 8.65 -19.16 -19.27
N SER A 74 7.93 -18.17 -19.82
CA SER A 74 7.64 -16.92 -19.12
C SER A 74 6.14 -16.69 -19.14
N GLY A 75 5.60 -16.22 -18.01
CA GLY A 75 4.24 -15.71 -17.95
C GLY A 75 4.14 -14.30 -18.51
N ASN A 76 3.06 -13.62 -18.15
CA ASN A 76 2.94 -12.17 -18.32
C ASN A 76 2.28 -11.55 -17.07
N SER A 77 2.14 -10.23 -17.04
CA SER A 77 1.63 -9.49 -15.88
C SER A 77 0.18 -9.85 -15.49
N THR A 78 -0.65 -10.33 -16.42
CA THR A 78 -2.03 -10.77 -16.15
C THR A 78 -2.11 -12.26 -15.82
N ASP A 79 -1.26 -13.05 -16.46
CA ASP A 79 -1.30 -14.51 -16.46
C ASP A 79 0.09 -15.08 -16.12
N PRO A 80 0.52 -15.00 -14.84
CA PRO A 80 1.77 -15.60 -14.42
C PRO A 80 1.68 -17.14 -14.49
N ILE A 81 2.82 -17.78 -14.76
CA ILE A 81 2.95 -19.24 -14.62
C ILE A 81 2.97 -19.58 -13.14
N ARG A 82 2.22 -20.61 -12.74
CA ARG A 82 2.08 -21.03 -11.33
C ARG A 82 2.80 -22.35 -11.11
N LEU A 83 3.77 -22.38 -10.20
CA LEU A 83 4.38 -23.59 -9.68
C LEU A 83 3.82 -23.84 -8.27
N THR A 84 3.06 -24.92 -8.08
CA THR A 84 2.35 -25.18 -6.82
C THR A 84 2.14 -26.66 -6.49
N SER A 85 1.30 -26.98 -5.51
CA SER A 85 1.00 -28.34 -5.08
C SER A 85 -0.42 -28.79 -5.41
N TYR A 86 -0.65 -30.11 -5.48
CA TYR A 86 -1.98 -30.70 -5.57
C TYR A 86 -2.17 -31.95 -4.67
N PRO A 87 -3.37 -32.15 -4.12
CA PRO A 87 -4.49 -31.20 -4.11
C PRO A 87 -4.13 -29.95 -3.28
N ALA A 88 -4.68 -28.79 -3.66
CA ALA A 88 -4.24 -27.48 -3.15
C ALA A 88 -4.55 -27.24 -1.65
N ASP A 89 -5.36 -28.11 -1.05
CA ASP A 89 -5.85 -28.15 0.32
C ASP A 89 -5.34 -29.38 1.10
N SER A 90 -4.28 -30.04 0.62
CA SER A 90 -3.69 -31.19 1.30
C SER A 90 -3.24 -30.84 2.73
N ILE A 91 -3.70 -31.62 3.70
CA ILE A 91 -3.26 -31.56 5.10
C ILE A 91 -2.01 -32.41 5.37
N LEU A 92 -1.56 -33.20 4.39
CA LEU A 92 -0.46 -34.16 4.54
C LEU A 92 0.94 -33.53 4.41
N GLY A 93 1.01 -32.20 4.25
CA GLY A 93 2.26 -31.46 4.02
C GLY A 93 2.53 -31.16 2.53
N PRO A 94 3.42 -30.21 2.24
CA PRO A 94 3.77 -29.84 0.87
C PRO A 94 4.54 -30.97 0.17
N PRO A 95 4.51 -31.04 -1.17
CA PRO A 95 5.50 -31.82 -1.92
C PRO A 95 6.91 -31.31 -1.65
N VAL A 96 7.90 -32.20 -1.66
CA VAL A 96 9.31 -31.87 -1.44
C VAL A 96 10.08 -32.02 -2.75
N VAL A 97 10.81 -30.98 -3.15
CA VAL A 97 11.85 -31.07 -4.19
C VAL A 97 13.19 -31.16 -3.49
N ASP A 98 13.83 -32.33 -3.58
CA ASP A 98 15.14 -32.60 -3.00
C ASP A 98 16.21 -32.45 -4.08
N GLY A 99 17.03 -31.40 -3.97
CA GLY A 99 18.14 -31.13 -4.88
C GLY A 99 19.18 -32.26 -4.92
N ASN A 100 19.19 -33.17 -3.95
CA ASN A 100 20.03 -34.36 -3.89
C ASN A 100 21.52 -34.04 -4.11
N GLY A 101 21.99 -32.97 -3.46
CA GLY A 101 23.37 -32.51 -3.61
C GLY A 101 23.68 -31.86 -4.97
N ALA A 102 22.69 -31.35 -5.69
CA ALA A 102 22.88 -30.43 -6.83
C ALA A 102 23.10 -28.97 -6.36
N ASN A 103 23.41 -28.05 -7.27
CA ASN A 103 23.55 -26.63 -6.91
C ASN A 103 22.24 -26.05 -6.36
N SER A 104 21.08 -26.39 -6.92
CA SER A 104 19.79 -25.97 -6.38
C SER A 104 18.70 -27.02 -6.52
N SER A 105 17.68 -26.95 -5.66
CA SER A 105 16.47 -27.77 -5.78
C SER A 105 15.52 -27.22 -6.85
N LEU A 106 15.37 -25.89 -6.91
CA LEU A 106 14.69 -25.17 -8.00
C LEU A 106 15.65 -24.22 -8.70
N LEU A 107 15.60 -24.18 -10.03
CA LEU A 107 16.32 -23.23 -10.87
C LEU A 107 15.38 -22.61 -11.90
N LEU A 108 15.24 -21.28 -11.89
CA LEU A 108 14.72 -20.53 -13.05
C LEU A 108 15.83 -19.66 -13.62
N THR A 109 15.99 -19.66 -14.95
CA THR A 109 17.02 -18.88 -15.64
C THR A 109 16.40 -18.05 -16.76
N ASN A 110 16.58 -16.73 -16.70
CA ASN A 110 16.09 -15.76 -17.69
C ASN A 110 14.58 -15.91 -17.98
N GLN A 111 13.76 -16.01 -16.92
CA GLN A 111 12.31 -16.23 -17.00
C GLN A 111 11.55 -15.16 -16.21
N ASP A 112 10.34 -14.86 -16.67
CA ASP A 112 9.47 -13.80 -16.14
C ASP A 112 8.13 -14.35 -15.64
N TYR A 113 7.50 -13.59 -14.73
CA TYR A 113 6.12 -13.78 -14.30
C TYR A 113 5.83 -15.19 -13.78
N TRP A 114 6.62 -15.64 -12.82
CA TRP A 114 6.44 -16.89 -12.10
C TRP A 114 5.91 -16.66 -10.69
N ARG A 115 4.94 -17.48 -10.28
CA ARG A 115 4.52 -17.60 -8.88
C ARG A 115 4.84 -19.00 -8.36
N ILE A 116 5.72 -19.08 -7.38
CA ILE A 116 6.21 -20.32 -6.77
C ILE A 116 5.63 -20.41 -5.36
N SER A 117 4.75 -21.39 -5.12
CA SER A 117 3.95 -21.40 -3.90
C SER A 117 3.54 -22.77 -3.37
N LYS A 118 3.52 -22.93 -2.04
CA LYS A 118 3.03 -24.14 -1.33
C LYS A 118 3.86 -25.39 -1.62
N LEU A 119 5.17 -25.23 -1.68
CA LEU A 119 6.14 -26.29 -1.92
C LEU A 119 7.19 -26.32 -0.81
N ALA A 120 7.86 -27.46 -0.67
CA ALA A 120 9.06 -27.60 0.13
C ALA A 120 10.29 -27.84 -0.75
N PHE A 121 11.42 -27.24 -0.40
CA PHE A 121 12.70 -27.40 -1.10
C PHE A 121 13.80 -27.76 -0.10
N THR A 122 14.55 -28.82 -0.39
CA THR A 122 15.68 -29.25 0.43
C THR A 122 16.87 -29.62 -0.44
N ASN A 123 18.09 -29.51 0.09
CA ASN A 123 19.31 -29.81 -0.66
C ASN A 123 20.46 -30.27 0.27
N PRO A 124 20.30 -31.41 0.95
CA PRO A 124 21.34 -31.96 1.81
C PRO A 124 22.49 -32.53 0.96
N ALA A 125 23.70 -32.49 1.51
CA ALA A 125 24.87 -33.11 0.91
C ALA A 125 25.88 -33.53 1.99
N ALA A 126 26.73 -34.49 1.67
CA ALA A 126 27.79 -34.94 2.57
C ALA A 126 28.87 -33.87 2.82
N SER A 127 29.07 -32.97 1.86
CA SER A 127 29.98 -31.82 1.95
C SER A 127 29.27 -30.51 1.66
N LEU A 128 29.70 -29.46 2.36
CA LEU A 128 29.27 -28.09 2.09
C LEU A 128 29.75 -27.65 0.71
N GLY A 129 28.99 -26.78 0.06
CA GLY A 129 29.36 -26.16 -1.21
C GLY A 129 28.42 -25.01 -1.56
N ARG A 130 28.61 -24.43 -2.75
CA ARG A 130 27.66 -23.45 -3.30
C ARG A 130 26.29 -24.13 -3.52
N ARG A 131 25.32 -23.88 -2.64
CA ARG A 131 23.99 -24.52 -2.70
C ARG A 131 22.84 -23.60 -2.36
N GLN A 132 21.73 -23.82 -3.06
CA GLN A 132 20.46 -23.16 -2.85
C GLN A 132 19.32 -24.16 -2.68
N GLY A 133 18.25 -23.75 -1.99
CA GLY A 133 16.95 -24.40 -2.14
C GLY A 133 16.29 -23.90 -3.43
N ILE A 134 15.99 -22.59 -3.46
CA ILE A 134 15.42 -21.90 -4.62
C ILE A 134 16.46 -20.95 -5.20
N LEU A 135 16.74 -21.09 -6.49
CA LEU A 135 17.63 -20.20 -7.24
C LEU A 135 16.90 -19.60 -8.45
N ILE A 136 16.77 -18.27 -8.48
CA ILE A 136 16.24 -17.52 -9.61
C ILE A 136 17.36 -16.65 -10.17
N MET A 137 17.69 -16.82 -11.45
CA MET A 137 18.84 -16.16 -12.07
C MET A 137 18.49 -15.46 -13.37
N ALA A 138 19.04 -14.28 -13.56
CA ALA A 138 19.08 -13.58 -14.85
C ALA A 138 20.52 -13.19 -15.18
N ASP A 139 20.96 -13.48 -16.41
CA ASP A 139 22.33 -13.23 -16.86
C ASP A 139 22.44 -12.87 -18.35
N ASP A 140 21.32 -12.63 -19.01
CA ASP A 140 21.23 -12.32 -20.45
C ASP A 140 21.31 -10.82 -20.80
N GLY A 141 21.62 -9.97 -19.81
CA GLY A 141 21.73 -8.52 -19.98
C GLY A 141 20.40 -7.78 -20.11
N LYS A 142 19.27 -8.40 -19.74
CA LYS A 142 17.92 -7.81 -19.86
C LYS A 142 17.24 -7.57 -18.51
N ALA A 143 16.20 -6.73 -18.54
CA ALA A 143 15.25 -6.63 -17.44
C ALA A 143 14.29 -7.82 -17.45
N HIS A 144 14.09 -8.42 -16.27
CA HIS A 144 13.17 -9.51 -15.99
C HIS A 144 12.12 -9.05 -14.98
N PHE A 145 10.92 -9.66 -14.99
CA PHE A 145 9.74 -9.11 -14.33
C PHE A 145 8.95 -10.15 -13.53
N GLY A 146 8.30 -9.70 -12.45
CA GLY A 146 7.13 -10.37 -11.89
C GLY A 146 7.38 -11.72 -11.18
N ILE A 147 8.48 -11.85 -10.43
CA ILE A 147 8.78 -13.07 -9.67
C ILE A 147 8.13 -13.01 -8.28
N THR A 148 7.30 -14.00 -7.95
CA THR A 148 6.71 -14.17 -6.61
C THR A 148 7.09 -15.53 -6.03
N ILE A 149 7.74 -15.54 -4.87
CA ILE A 149 8.08 -16.74 -4.09
C ILE A 149 7.31 -16.63 -2.76
N ASP A 150 6.21 -17.37 -2.62
CA ASP A 150 5.36 -17.28 -1.43
C ASP A 150 4.90 -18.60 -0.80
N HIS A 151 4.77 -18.65 0.53
CA HIS A 151 4.26 -19.84 1.24
C HIS A 151 5.06 -21.14 0.98
N ASN A 152 6.38 -21.04 0.81
CA ASN A 152 7.26 -22.20 0.66
C ASN A 152 8.01 -22.51 1.96
N HIS A 153 8.44 -23.76 2.11
CA HIS A 153 9.34 -24.19 3.18
C HIS A 153 10.68 -24.62 2.58
N VAL A 154 11.75 -23.85 2.84
CA VAL A 154 13.09 -24.20 2.40
C VAL A 154 13.91 -24.65 3.60
N PHE A 155 14.45 -25.87 3.58
CA PHE A 155 15.16 -26.40 4.72
C PHE A 155 16.29 -27.34 4.35
N ASP A 156 17.25 -27.50 5.26
CA ASP A 156 18.34 -28.48 5.12
C ASP A 156 19.09 -28.30 3.79
N VAL A 157 19.65 -27.11 3.60
CA VAL A 157 20.45 -26.75 2.41
C VAL A 157 21.91 -26.69 2.82
N ALA A 158 22.73 -27.64 2.35
CA ALA A 158 24.15 -27.79 2.68
C ALA A 158 25.06 -26.73 2.00
N GLY A 159 24.66 -25.47 2.11
CA GLY A 159 25.38 -24.30 1.60
C GLY A 159 26.71 -24.06 2.32
N GLN A 160 27.58 -23.27 1.71
CA GLN A 160 28.89 -22.93 2.26
C GLN A 160 28.76 -22.03 3.50
N THR A 161 29.51 -22.31 4.57
CA THR A 161 29.42 -21.58 5.86
C THR A 161 30.69 -20.81 6.25
N ASN A 162 31.76 -20.90 5.46
CA ASN A 162 33.01 -20.17 5.68
C ASN A 162 33.23 -19.10 4.60
N LYS A 163 32.78 -17.86 4.87
CA LYS A 163 32.99 -16.70 3.98
C LYS A 163 34.46 -16.30 3.87
N ALA A 164 35.27 -16.51 4.91
CA ALA A 164 36.68 -16.11 4.92
C ALA A 164 37.52 -16.86 3.87
N ASN A 165 37.28 -18.17 3.73
CA ASN A 165 38.02 -19.01 2.79
C ASN A 165 37.27 -19.27 1.48
N PHE A 166 35.94 -19.14 1.47
CA PHE A 166 35.08 -19.46 0.32
C PHE A 166 34.04 -18.37 0.06
N SER A 167 34.49 -17.11 -0.01
CA SER A 167 33.61 -15.92 -0.12
C SER A 167 32.58 -16.01 -1.26
N ALA A 168 32.99 -16.45 -2.45
CA ALA A 168 32.08 -16.59 -3.60
C ALA A 168 31.00 -17.65 -3.35
N ASP A 169 31.38 -18.82 -2.86
CA ASP A 169 30.43 -19.90 -2.58
C ASP A 169 29.48 -19.54 -1.43
N PHE A 170 29.98 -18.88 -0.39
CA PHE A 170 29.15 -18.36 0.71
C PHE A 170 28.16 -17.31 0.23
N ALA A 171 28.61 -16.36 -0.60
CA ALA A 171 27.75 -15.32 -1.15
C ALA A 171 26.62 -15.90 -2.01
N ASN A 172 26.90 -16.98 -2.73
CA ASN A 172 25.94 -17.74 -3.54
C ASN A 172 25.49 -19.03 -2.81
N SER A 173 25.25 -18.97 -1.51
CA SER A 173 24.61 -20.03 -0.73
C SER A 173 23.52 -19.42 0.13
N ALA A 174 22.29 -19.93 -0.01
CA ALA A 174 21.13 -19.47 0.74
C ALA A 174 19.99 -20.50 0.68
N GLY A 175 18.98 -20.38 1.55
CA GLY A 175 17.71 -21.06 1.30
C GLY A 175 17.08 -20.56 -0.01
N ILE A 176 16.88 -19.24 -0.11
CA ILE A 176 16.31 -18.58 -1.29
C ILE A 176 17.31 -17.57 -1.84
N GLU A 177 17.63 -17.68 -3.12
CA GLU A 177 18.50 -16.74 -3.83
C GLU A 177 17.84 -16.25 -5.12
N LEU A 178 17.87 -14.93 -5.32
CA LEU A 178 17.59 -14.31 -6.61
C LEU A 178 18.78 -13.44 -7.02
N GLY A 179 19.31 -13.66 -8.23
CA GLY A 179 20.52 -13.00 -8.70
C GLY A 179 20.43 -12.49 -10.14
N ALA A 180 20.76 -11.22 -10.34
CA ALA A 180 20.92 -10.60 -11.65
C ALA A 180 22.40 -10.29 -11.94
N LEU A 181 22.90 -10.82 -13.05
CA LEU A 181 24.29 -10.71 -13.52
C LEU A 181 24.36 -10.11 -14.93
N ASN A 182 25.57 -9.77 -15.38
CA ASN A 182 25.85 -9.35 -16.76
C ASN A 182 24.98 -8.22 -17.32
N GLY A 183 24.56 -7.25 -16.49
CA GLY A 183 23.69 -6.15 -16.91
C GLY A 183 22.19 -6.45 -16.78
N SER A 184 21.81 -7.68 -16.40
CA SER A 184 20.41 -8.01 -16.13
C SER A 184 19.88 -7.30 -14.89
N THR A 185 18.56 -7.11 -14.85
CA THR A 185 17.85 -6.58 -13.68
C THR A 185 16.54 -7.33 -13.45
N TYR A 186 16.00 -7.23 -12.23
CA TYR A 186 14.66 -7.65 -11.90
C TYR A 186 13.79 -6.47 -11.46
N VAL A 187 12.53 -6.51 -11.88
CA VAL A 187 11.46 -5.59 -11.50
C VAL A 187 10.27 -6.39 -10.96
N ASP A 188 9.62 -5.90 -9.91
CA ASP A 188 8.44 -6.52 -9.29
C ASP A 188 8.73 -7.92 -8.71
N VAL A 189 9.62 -7.97 -7.71
CA VAL A 189 9.99 -9.19 -6.99
C VAL A 189 9.36 -9.21 -5.60
N TRP A 190 8.65 -10.30 -5.29
CA TRP A 190 8.02 -10.54 -3.99
C TRP A 190 8.51 -11.86 -3.39
N VAL A 191 9.22 -11.79 -2.25
CA VAL A 191 9.59 -12.99 -1.46
C VAL A 191 8.89 -12.89 -0.12
N ARG A 192 7.85 -13.69 0.10
CA ARG A 192 7.00 -13.53 1.29
C ARG A 192 6.41 -14.80 1.86
N ASP A 193 6.03 -14.78 3.13
CA ASP A 193 5.33 -15.89 3.78
C ASP A 193 6.09 -17.23 3.70
N ASN A 194 7.42 -17.20 3.51
CA ASN A 194 8.24 -18.40 3.44
C ASN A 194 8.82 -18.75 4.81
N VAL A 195 9.00 -20.04 5.06
CA VAL A 195 9.80 -20.56 6.18
C VAL A 195 11.13 -21.03 5.63
N VAL A 196 12.23 -20.55 6.18
CA VAL A 196 13.59 -20.92 5.79
C VAL A 196 14.38 -21.34 7.03
N ASN A 197 14.88 -22.56 7.09
CA ASN A 197 15.68 -22.99 8.25
C ASN A 197 16.82 -23.94 7.88
N ASP A 198 17.84 -24.03 8.73
CA ASP A 198 18.95 -24.98 8.56
C ASP A 198 19.61 -24.88 7.16
N CYS A 199 19.95 -23.67 6.75
CA CYS A 199 20.60 -23.39 5.47
C CYS A 199 22.02 -22.83 5.70
N GLY A 200 23.01 -23.34 4.99
CA GLY A 200 24.35 -22.76 4.95
C GLY A 200 24.39 -21.45 4.14
N GLY A 201 25.30 -20.54 4.49
CA GLY A 201 25.52 -19.26 3.79
C GLY A 201 24.50 -18.16 4.14
N GLY A 202 23.21 -18.49 4.27
CA GLY A 202 22.18 -17.55 4.73
C GLY A 202 20.75 -18.03 4.47
N GLY A 203 19.78 -17.21 4.87
CA GLY A 203 18.36 -17.46 4.66
C GLY A 203 17.90 -17.02 3.27
N ILE A 204 17.81 -15.70 3.06
CA ILE A 204 17.28 -15.10 1.82
C ILE A 204 18.26 -14.05 1.29
N LYS A 205 18.66 -14.17 0.02
CA LYS A 205 19.55 -13.23 -0.66
C LYS A 205 18.93 -12.75 -1.98
N VAL A 206 18.65 -11.46 -2.09
CA VAL A 206 18.00 -10.85 -3.26
C VAL A 206 18.91 -9.80 -3.87
N ARG A 207 19.43 -10.10 -5.05
CA ARG A 207 20.27 -9.24 -5.87
C ARG A 207 19.55 -9.01 -7.21
N PRO A 208 18.68 -8.00 -7.33
CA PRO A 208 17.89 -7.76 -8.52
C PRO A 208 18.57 -6.82 -9.51
N GLY A 209 19.83 -6.44 -9.31
CA GLY A 209 20.56 -5.58 -10.23
C GLY A 209 22.06 -5.55 -9.98
N GLN A 210 22.71 -4.51 -10.50
CA GLN A 210 24.12 -4.17 -10.25
C GLN A 210 24.28 -2.68 -9.92
N MET A 211 25.51 -2.26 -9.58
CA MET A 211 25.80 -0.93 -9.04
C MET A 211 25.32 0.24 -9.89
N ASP A 212 25.37 0.09 -11.22
CA ASP A 212 24.96 1.13 -12.17
C ASP A 212 23.52 0.95 -12.66
N VAL A 213 22.90 -0.20 -12.37
CA VAL A 213 21.56 -0.56 -12.84
C VAL A 213 20.81 -1.33 -11.75
N ASN A 214 20.08 -0.59 -10.91
CA ASN A 214 19.32 -1.16 -9.80
C ASN A 214 18.04 -1.87 -10.27
N GLY A 215 17.71 -2.98 -9.60
CA GLY A 215 16.37 -3.57 -9.68
C GLY A 215 15.32 -2.68 -9.01
N LYS A 216 14.04 -2.87 -9.34
CA LYS A 216 12.94 -2.00 -8.87
C LYS A 216 11.79 -2.80 -8.26
N ASN A 217 11.05 -2.18 -7.35
CA ASN A 217 9.87 -2.78 -6.70
C ASN A 217 10.19 -4.13 -6.03
N ILE A 218 11.20 -4.14 -5.17
CA ILE A 218 11.71 -5.35 -4.51
C ILE A 218 11.18 -5.42 -3.07
N ARG A 219 10.46 -6.49 -2.74
CA ARG A 219 9.79 -6.66 -1.45
C ARG A 219 10.10 -8.03 -0.86
N VAL A 220 10.68 -8.04 0.35
CA VAL A 220 10.91 -9.25 1.15
C VAL A 220 10.13 -9.10 2.46
N SER A 221 9.06 -9.87 2.65
CA SER A 221 8.18 -9.66 3.80
C SER A 221 7.56 -10.90 4.42
N HIS A 222 7.25 -10.90 5.72
CA HIS A 222 6.53 -12.01 6.37
C HIS A 222 7.25 -13.36 6.28
N ASN A 223 8.56 -13.38 6.07
CA ASN A 223 9.35 -14.62 6.08
C ASN A 223 9.83 -14.94 7.50
N SER A 224 9.95 -16.23 7.81
CA SER A 224 10.58 -16.73 9.04
C SER A 224 11.87 -17.46 8.69
N ILE A 225 13.00 -16.93 9.14
CA ILE A 225 14.33 -17.49 8.97
C ILE A 225 14.83 -17.98 10.33
N ASP A 226 15.26 -19.23 10.44
CA ASP A 226 15.81 -19.76 11.69
C ASP A 226 17.04 -20.64 11.47
N ALA A 227 18.08 -20.46 12.29
CA ALA A 227 19.21 -21.36 12.36
C ALA A 227 19.96 -21.54 11.02
N CYS A 228 20.09 -20.46 10.24
CA CYS A 228 20.94 -20.43 9.04
C CYS A 228 22.39 -20.07 9.41
N GLY A 229 23.37 -20.69 8.76
CA GLY A 229 24.81 -20.54 9.01
C GLY A 229 25.45 -19.22 8.59
N GLY A 230 24.65 -18.18 8.35
CA GLY A 230 25.10 -16.90 7.82
C GLY A 230 24.00 -15.86 7.89
N ASP A 231 23.87 -15.05 6.85
CA ASP A 231 22.96 -13.90 6.82
C ASP A 231 21.49 -14.30 6.98
N GLY A 232 20.68 -13.46 7.62
CA GLY A 232 19.22 -13.66 7.67
C GLY A 232 18.58 -13.27 6.33
N ILE A 233 18.57 -11.96 6.04
CA ILE A 233 18.05 -11.39 4.79
C ILE A 233 19.04 -10.34 4.25
N LEU A 234 19.39 -10.45 2.97
CA LEU A 234 20.15 -9.43 2.23
C LEU A 234 19.36 -8.97 1.01
N ILE A 235 19.20 -7.65 0.84
CA ILE A 235 18.85 -7.05 -0.46
C ILE A 235 20.03 -6.20 -0.96
N SER A 236 20.48 -6.43 -2.20
CA SER A 236 21.57 -5.65 -2.80
C SER A 236 21.21 -5.10 -4.17
N TYR A 237 21.69 -3.91 -4.55
CA TYR A 237 21.49 -3.30 -5.87
C TYR A 237 20.02 -3.09 -6.28
N ALA A 238 19.24 -2.51 -5.37
CA ALA A 238 17.82 -2.23 -5.59
C ALA A 238 17.48 -0.75 -5.34
N ASP A 239 16.47 -0.26 -6.04
CA ASP A 239 15.86 1.05 -5.83
C ASP A 239 14.61 0.92 -4.96
N SER A 240 14.63 1.65 -3.84
CA SER A 240 13.62 1.69 -2.79
C SER A 240 13.14 0.30 -2.31
N PRO A 241 14.04 -0.67 -2.03
CA PRO A 241 13.64 -1.99 -1.57
C PRO A 241 13.05 -1.98 -0.16
N SER A 242 12.31 -3.04 0.18
CA SER A 242 11.67 -3.18 1.49
C SER A 242 11.91 -4.55 2.11
N ILE A 243 12.38 -4.55 3.36
CA ILE A 243 12.43 -5.72 4.26
C ILE A 243 11.41 -5.45 5.38
N ASP A 244 10.27 -6.13 5.36
CA ASP A 244 9.12 -5.78 6.21
C ASP A 244 8.46 -6.99 6.90
N HIS A 245 8.16 -6.94 8.20
CA HIS A 245 7.47 -8.02 8.92
C HIS A 245 8.17 -9.40 8.89
N ASN A 246 9.50 -9.45 8.75
CA ASN A 246 10.23 -10.72 8.78
C ASN A 246 10.72 -11.07 10.19
N VAL A 247 10.98 -12.35 10.42
CA VAL A 247 11.67 -12.84 11.62
C VAL A 247 12.96 -13.55 11.18
N ALA A 248 14.11 -13.17 11.74
CA ALA A 248 15.36 -13.90 11.59
C ALA A 248 15.92 -14.28 12.95
N SER A 249 16.20 -15.56 13.16
CA SER A 249 16.61 -16.06 14.46
C SER A 249 17.76 -17.05 14.40
N ASN A 250 18.54 -17.09 15.49
CA ASN A 250 19.59 -18.09 15.71
C ASN A 250 20.61 -18.14 14.56
N LEU A 251 20.90 -17.01 13.94
CA LEU A 251 21.83 -16.93 12.82
C LEU A 251 23.25 -17.34 13.25
N GLY A 252 23.94 -18.00 12.33
CA GLY A 252 25.20 -18.71 12.51
C GLY A 252 25.11 -20.04 13.26
N LYS A 253 23.92 -20.49 13.69
CA LYS A 253 23.67 -21.80 14.32
C LYS A 253 23.07 -22.81 13.32
N GLY A 254 22.37 -23.82 13.83
CA GLY A 254 21.63 -24.81 13.06
C GLY A 254 22.46 -25.99 12.58
N LYS A 255 21.90 -26.76 11.65
CA LYS A 255 22.57 -27.93 11.06
C LYS A 255 23.86 -27.58 10.32
N TYR A 256 23.92 -26.39 9.72
CA TYR A 256 25.08 -25.88 8.99
C TYR A 256 25.58 -24.59 9.65
N PRO A 257 26.27 -24.68 10.81
CA PRO A 257 26.68 -23.49 11.55
C PRO A 257 27.75 -22.69 10.80
N TRP A 258 27.82 -21.40 11.10
CA TRP A 258 28.85 -20.49 10.60
C TRP A 258 30.26 -20.99 11.00
N THR A 259 31.22 -20.93 10.08
CA THR A 259 32.60 -21.41 10.32
C THR A 259 33.69 -20.41 9.93
N GLY A 260 33.34 -19.23 9.43
CA GLY A 260 34.35 -18.18 9.19
C GLY A 260 33.82 -16.96 8.42
N GLY A 261 34.44 -15.80 8.67
CA GLY A 261 34.10 -14.52 8.05
C GLY A 261 32.95 -13.78 8.74
N ASN A 262 32.16 -13.03 7.97
CA ASN A 262 31.19 -12.05 8.48
C ASN A 262 29.78 -12.24 7.91
N PHE A 263 28.78 -12.10 8.77
CA PHE A 263 27.36 -12.10 8.42
C PHE A 263 26.58 -11.15 9.35
N ALA A 264 25.40 -10.71 8.91
CA ALA A 264 24.48 -9.88 9.70
C ALA A 264 23.05 -10.43 9.69
N GLY A 265 22.16 -9.81 10.47
CA GLY A 265 20.76 -10.15 10.56
C GLY A 265 19.99 -9.85 9.28
N MET A 266 19.52 -8.61 9.16
CA MET A 266 18.81 -8.11 7.99
C MET A 266 19.50 -6.85 7.48
N TRP A 267 19.91 -6.84 6.22
CA TRP A 267 20.81 -5.81 5.75
C TRP A 267 20.66 -5.50 4.26
N VAL A 268 21.19 -4.34 3.89
CA VAL A 268 21.11 -3.80 2.54
C VAL A 268 22.47 -3.29 2.07
N MET A 269 22.79 -3.52 0.80
CA MET A 269 24.05 -3.10 0.20
C MET A 269 23.80 -2.47 -1.17
N ALA A 270 24.57 -1.44 -1.54
CA ALA A 270 24.55 -0.84 -2.88
C ALA A 270 23.14 -0.46 -3.40
N SER A 271 22.21 -0.11 -2.50
CA SER A 271 20.80 0.15 -2.82
C SER A 271 20.43 1.62 -2.63
N HIS A 272 19.40 2.10 -3.32
CA HIS A 272 18.91 3.48 -3.17
C HIS A 272 17.66 3.52 -2.28
N ASN A 273 17.62 4.39 -1.28
CA ASN A 273 16.48 4.57 -0.36
C ASN A 273 15.87 3.28 0.26
N PRO A 274 16.67 2.32 0.77
CA PRO A 274 16.13 1.09 1.34
C PRO A 274 15.36 1.32 2.64
N VAL A 275 14.35 0.47 2.90
CA VAL A 275 13.63 0.45 4.18
C VAL A 275 13.59 -0.93 4.82
N MET A 276 13.94 -0.98 6.12
CA MET A 276 13.80 -2.14 7.01
C MET A 276 12.82 -1.79 8.13
N ARG A 277 11.65 -2.43 8.17
CA ARG A 277 10.62 -2.12 9.17
C ARG A 277 9.85 -3.31 9.73
N HIS A 278 9.32 -3.20 10.95
CA HIS A 278 8.51 -4.24 11.59
C HIS A 278 9.16 -5.63 11.63
N ASN A 279 10.49 -5.73 11.61
CA ASN A 279 11.19 -7.00 11.65
C ASN A 279 11.53 -7.40 13.08
N VAL A 280 11.78 -8.69 13.27
CA VAL A 280 12.29 -9.27 14.51
C VAL A 280 13.60 -9.99 14.23
N VAL A 281 14.68 -9.63 14.93
CA VAL A 281 15.98 -10.30 14.78
C VAL A 281 16.50 -10.72 16.14
N TYR A 282 16.84 -12.00 16.33
CA TYR A 282 17.34 -12.43 17.64
C TYR A 282 18.28 -13.62 17.67
N GLY A 283 19.12 -13.66 18.72
CA GLY A 283 19.90 -14.83 19.08
C GLY A 283 21.04 -15.17 18.12
N SER A 284 21.48 -14.24 17.29
CA SER A 284 22.61 -14.42 16.37
C SER A 284 23.93 -14.61 17.13
N ILE A 285 24.77 -15.56 16.72
CA ILE A 285 26.12 -15.71 17.29
C ILE A 285 27.06 -14.62 16.76
N MET A 286 28.20 -14.41 17.43
CA MET A 286 29.20 -13.43 16.98
C MET A 286 30.00 -14.01 15.80
N SER A 287 30.03 -13.29 14.68
CA SER A 287 30.97 -13.52 13.58
C SER A 287 32.33 -12.89 13.87
N LEU A 288 33.22 -12.75 12.89
CA LEU A 288 34.53 -12.12 13.14
C LEU A 288 34.40 -10.65 13.62
N TYR A 289 33.53 -9.85 13.00
CA TYR A 289 33.33 -8.44 13.36
C TYR A 289 31.86 -7.98 13.48
N ASP A 290 30.91 -8.73 12.93
CA ASP A 290 29.58 -8.21 12.60
C ASP A 290 28.49 -8.84 13.49
N SER A 291 27.45 -9.42 12.90
CA SER A 291 26.29 -10.07 13.55
C SER A 291 25.28 -9.14 14.20
N GLN A 292 25.23 -7.89 13.76
CA GLN A 292 24.21 -6.92 14.14
C GLN A 292 22.85 -7.33 13.60
N ALA A 293 21.79 -6.92 14.30
CA ALA A 293 20.42 -7.13 13.86
C ALA A 293 20.13 -6.47 12.51
N PHE A 294 20.55 -5.22 12.34
CA PHE A 294 20.36 -4.44 11.13
C PHE A 294 21.66 -3.81 10.64
N ASP A 295 21.82 -3.72 9.31
CA ASP A 295 23.00 -3.11 8.69
C ASP A 295 22.64 -2.29 7.44
N CYS A 296 23.16 -1.06 7.40
CA CYS A 296 23.19 -0.21 6.21
C CYS A 296 24.62 -0.23 5.66
N ASP A 297 24.86 -1.08 4.67
CA ASP A 297 26.20 -1.40 4.18
C ASP A 297 26.67 -0.43 3.08
N TRP A 298 27.90 -0.61 2.60
CA TRP A 298 28.54 0.20 1.58
C TRP A 298 27.73 0.26 0.27
N GLY A 299 27.90 1.38 -0.44
CA GLY A 299 27.25 1.67 -1.71
C GLY A 299 25.77 2.07 -1.59
N VAL A 300 25.15 2.00 -0.40
CA VAL A 300 23.80 2.53 -0.19
C VAL A 300 23.80 4.02 -0.53
N SER A 301 22.69 4.55 -1.03
CA SER A 301 22.56 5.98 -1.36
C SER A 301 21.20 6.53 -1.00
N GLY A 302 21.11 7.85 -0.86
CA GLY A 302 19.89 8.50 -0.38
C GLY A 302 19.73 8.26 1.12
N THR A 303 18.56 7.74 1.53
CA THR A 303 18.24 7.47 2.94
C THR A 303 18.08 5.98 3.23
N CYS A 304 18.91 5.41 4.10
CA CYS A 304 18.67 4.08 4.69
C CYS A 304 17.76 4.23 5.91
N LEU A 305 16.57 3.63 5.89
CA LEU A 305 15.59 3.76 6.97
C LEU A 305 15.39 2.44 7.72
N VAL A 306 15.61 2.45 9.04
CA VAL A 306 15.39 1.32 9.97
C VAL A 306 14.36 1.75 11.01
N GLU A 307 13.14 1.21 10.96
CA GLU A 307 12.05 1.67 11.83
C GLU A 307 11.10 0.58 12.36
N TYR A 308 10.56 0.76 13.56
CA TYR A 308 9.52 -0.13 14.13
C TYR A 308 9.97 -1.60 14.30
N ASN A 309 11.28 -1.84 14.35
CA ASN A 309 11.82 -3.18 14.51
C ASN A 309 12.04 -3.53 15.99
N TYR A 310 12.01 -4.83 16.28
CA TYR A 310 12.45 -5.39 17.55
C TYR A 310 13.66 -6.27 17.34
N SER A 311 14.64 -6.18 18.21
CA SER A 311 15.71 -7.16 18.21
C SER A 311 16.22 -7.44 19.61
N HIS A 312 16.70 -8.66 19.82
CA HIS A 312 17.29 -9.03 21.09
C HIS A 312 18.35 -10.12 21.01
N ASP A 313 19.30 -10.06 21.95
CA ASP A 313 20.32 -11.10 22.14
C ASP A 313 21.15 -11.45 20.89
N ASN A 314 21.35 -10.48 19.99
CA ASN A 314 22.27 -10.60 18.87
C ASN A 314 23.67 -10.25 19.35
N ALA A 315 24.62 -11.17 19.18
CA ALA A 315 25.97 -10.96 19.69
C ALA A 315 26.67 -9.74 19.06
N GLY A 316 26.34 -9.40 17.82
CA GLY A 316 26.85 -8.20 17.15
C GLY A 316 26.20 -6.90 17.57
N GLY A 317 25.00 -6.96 18.17
CA GLY A 317 24.23 -5.80 18.64
C GLY A 317 23.12 -5.33 17.71
N ALA A 318 22.73 -4.07 17.87
CA ALA A 318 21.54 -3.47 17.26
C ALA A 318 21.76 -3.09 15.79
N PHE A 319 22.85 -2.38 15.50
CA PHE A 319 22.98 -1.67 14.24
C PHE A 319 24.44 -1.56 13.77
N LEU A 320 24.66 -1.83 12.47
CA LEU A 320 25.92 -1.59 11.78
C LEU A 320 25.71 -0.51 10.72
N ASP A 321 26.64 0.45 10.72
CA ASP A 321 26.88 1.35 9.61
C ASP A 321 28.18 0.93 8.94
N CYS A 322 28.04 0.10 7.90
CA CYS A 322 29.16 -0.39 7.10
C CYS A 322 29.41 0.48 5.86
N ASP A 323 28.96 1.75 5.81
CA ASP A 323 29.15 2.61 4.62
C ASP A 323 30.65 2.78 4.26
N GLY A 324 31.56 2.65 5.23
CA GLY A 324 33.02 2.64 5.02
C GLY A 324 33.65 1.27 4.69
N CYS A 325 32.88 0.18 4.62
CA CYS A 325 33.38 -1.17 4.31
C CYS A 325 33.73 -1.37 2.83
N GLY A 326 33.38 -0.41 1.98
CA GLY A 326 33.61 -0.43 0.55
C GLY A 326 33.45 0.97 -0.04
N ILE A 327 32.69 1.08 -1.13
CA ILE A 327 32.42 2.39 -1.76
C ILE A 327 31.40 3.14 -0.89
N SER A 328 31.87 4.12 -0.13
CA SER A 328 31.00 5.05 0.60
C SER A 328 30.26 5.99 -0.36
N ARG A 329 29.00 6.31 -0.04
CA ARG A 329 28.24 7.37 -0.72
C ARG A 329 27.70 8.43 0.25
N GLY A 330 28.20 8.45 1.50
CA GLY A 330 27.76 9.41 2.52
C GLY A 330 26.27 9.27 2.84
N THR A 331 25.79 8.03 2.97
CA THR A 331 24.37 7.72 3.18
C THR A 331 23.80 8.45 4.40
N LYS A 332 22.59 9.01 4.26
CA LYS A 332 21.80 9.43 5.42
C LYS A 332 21.13 8.20 6.02
N GLN A 333 21.39 7.92 7.28
CA GLN A 333 20.81 6.79 7.99
C GLN A 333 19.81 7.31 9.01
N ILE A 334 18.59 6.77 8.99
CA ILE A 334 17.55 7.09 9.96
C ILE A 334 17.19 5.80 10.68
N VAL A 335 17.49 5.75 11.97
CA VAL A 335 17.14 4.63 12.84
C VAL A 335 16.15 5.15 13.88
N ARG A 336 14.88 4.74 13.79
CA ARG A 336 13.83 5.32 14.63
C ARG A 336 12.77 4.36 15.13
N TYR A 337 12.18 4.65 16.30
CA TYR A 337 11.07 3.85 16.85
C TYR A 337 11.36 2.35 16.91
N ASN A 338 12.62 1.95 17.08
CA ASN A 338 13.00 0.55 17.28
C ASN A 338 13.15 0.25 18.77
N ILE A 339 13.04 -1.03 19.12
CA ILE A 339 13.33 -1.52 20.47
C ILE A 339 14.47 -2.54 20.35
N PHE A 340 15.58 -2.23 21.01
CA PHE A 340 16.79 -3.05 21.06
C PHE A 340 16.98 -3.55 22.49
N GLU A 341 16.75 -4.84 22.73
CA GLU A 341 16.84 -5.49 24.04
C GLU A 341 18.09 -6.36 24.13
N ASN A 342 19.02 -6.04 25.03
CA ASN A 342 20.31 -6.73 25.15
C ASN A 342 21.23 -6.67 23.89
N ASP A 343 20.86 -5.84 22.92
CA ASP A 343 21.58 -5.54 21.68
C ASP A 343 22.44 -4.29 21.84
N CYS A 344 23.39 -4.36 22.77
CA CYS A 344 24.08 -3.19 23.34
C CYS A 344 25.22 -2.62 22.50
N ARG A 345 25.35 -3.07 21.26
CA ARG A 345 26.43 -2.68 20.36
C ARG A 345 25.89 -2.00 19.11
N MET A 346 26.48 -0.87 18.77
CA MET A 346 26.29 -0.19 17.49
C MET A 346 27.67 0.19 16.97
N ILE A 347 27.97 -0.13 15.72
CA ILE A 347 29.28 0.15 15.13
C ILE A 347 29.09 0.90 13.83
N SER A 348 29.94 1.90 13.61
CA SER A 348 30.14 2.53 12.33
C SER A 348 31.60 2.48 11.97
N VAL A 349 31.87 2.21 10.70
CA VAL A 349 33.20 2.37 10.10
C VAL A 349 33.22 3.49 9.06
N SER A 350 32.17 4.32 9.00
CA SER A 350 32.07 5.41 8.04
C SER A 350 32.57 6.74 8.63
N GLU A 351 33.30 7.49 7.80
CA GLU A 351 33.67 8.88 8.05
C GLU A 351 32.78 9.88 7.29
N HIS A 352 31.79 9.39 6.53
CA HIS A 352 31.03 10.21 5.57
C HIS A 352 29.51 10.10 5.72
N SER A 353 29.01 9.01 6.28
CA SER A 353 27.59 8.84 6.55
C SER A 353 27.11 9.84 7.61
N SER A 354 25.79 9.98 7.74
CA SER A 354 25.17 10.68 8.87
C SER A 354 24.11 9.78 9.49
N LEU A 355 23.96 9.85 10.82
CA LEU A 355 23.02 9.02 11.57
C LEU A 355 22.04 9.89 12.35
N GLU A 356 20.76 9.83 12.00
CA GLU A 356 19.65 10.33 12.80
C GLU A 356 19.06 9.15 13.59
N PHE A 357 19.43 9.06 14.87
CA PHE A 357 18.98 8.00 15.77
C PHE A 357 17.96 8.58 16.76
N TYR A 358 16.67 8.31 16.56
CA TYR A 358 15.64 8.94 17.42
C TYR A 358 14.42 8.11 17.77
N ASN A 359 13.82 8.41 18.92
CA ASN A 359 12.64 7.70 19.43
C ASN A 359 12.83 6.17 19.58
N ASN A 360 14.07 5.69 19.70
CA ASN A 360 14.36 4.27 19.96
C ASN A 360 14.44 3.98 21.45
N ILE A 361 14.34 2.70 21.80
CA ILE A 361 14.63 2.17 23.13
C ILE A 361 15.85 1.28 23.03
N MET A 362 16.90 1.60 23.79
CA MET A 362 18.11 0.80 23.98
C MET A 362 18.09 0.25 25.40
N TYR A 363 17.70 -1.00 25.59
CA TYR A 363 17.54 -1.63 26.90
C TYR A 363 18.63 -2.68 27.15
N CYS A 364 19.63 -2.30 27.94
CA CYS A 364 20.92 -2.98 28.09
C CYS A 364 21.30 -3.17 29.55
N THR A 365 20.47 -3.90 30.28
CA THR A 365 20.67 -4.15 31.72
C THR A 365 21.73 -5.22 32.00
N GLU A 366 22.08 -6.05 31.00
CA GLU A 366 23.00 -7.18 31.17
C GLU A 366 24.43 -6.91 30.68
N LYS A 367 24.61 -5.95 29.75
CA LYS A 367 25.88 -5.66 29.07
C LYS A 367 26.14 -4.16 28.98
N ASP A 368 27.40 -3.77 28.91
CA ASP A 368 27.76 -2.37 28.66
C ASP A 368 27.48 -1.98 27.21
N PHE A 369 27.20 -0.69 27.00
CA PHE A 369 27.13 -0.12 25.67
C PHE A 369 28.49 -0.15 24.98
N ASN A 370 28.50 -0.61 23.73
CA ASN A 370 29.62 -0.51 22.80
C ASN A 370 29.13 0.24 21.56
N ILE A 371 29.07 1.57 21.65
CA ILE A 371 28.49 2.44 20.63
C ILE A 371 29.60 3.29 20.00
N HIS A 372 29.95 2.93 18.77
CA HIS A 372 30.82 3.71 17.89
C HIS A 372 29.98 4.12 16.69
N VAL A 373 29.87 5.43 16.44
CA VAL A 373 28.96 6.01 15.42
C VAL A 373 29.68 7.15 14.69
N PRO A 374 29.20 7.56 13.50
CA PRO A 374 29.80 8.67 12.77
C PRO A 374 29.82 9.94 13.62
N GLN A 375 30.81 10.80 13.40
CA GLN A 375 30.87 12.09 14.11
C GLN A 375 29.68 12.98 13.80
N THR A 376 28.92 12.75 12.73
CA THR A 376 27.72 13.49 12.31
C THR A 376 26.42 12.91 12.90
N THR A 377 26.50 12.21 14.03
CA THR A 377 25.35 11.53 14.64
C THR A 377 24.50 12.48 15.49
N ARG A 378 23.18 12.35 15.37
CA ARG A 378 22.19 12.97 16.25
C ARG A 378 21.36 11.91 16.97
N PHE A 379 21.47 11.90 18.30
CA PHE A 379 20.60 11.13 19.19
C PHE A 379 19.49 12.03 19.73
N ALA A 380 18.22 11.74 19.40
CA ALA A 380 17.09 12.52 19.92
C ALA A 380 15.93 11.67 20.44
N ASN A 381 15.28 12.07 21.54
CA ASN A 381 14.07 11.39 22.08
C ASN A 381 14.21 9.88 22.38
N ASN A 382 15.42 9.34 22.46
CA ASN A 382 15.62 7.92 22.75
C ASN A 382 15.54 7.67 24.26
N ILE A 383 15.32 6.40 24.64
CA ILE A 383 15.45 5.93 26.02
C ILE A 383 16.62 4.95 26.08
N PHE A 384 17.64 5.29 26.85
CA PHE A 384 18.80 4.44 27.14
C PHE A 384 18.70 3.91 28.57
N VAL A 385 18.59 2.60 28.71
CA VAL A 385 18.67 1.90 30.00
C VAL A 385 19.91 1.03 29.96
N GLY A 386 20.86 1.26 30.86
CA GLY A 386 22.17 0.60 30.84
C GLY A 386 22.71 0.27 32.22
N ARG A 387 23.89 -0.34 32.29
CA ARG A 387 24.60 -0.52 33.58
C ARG A 387 25.21 0.81 34.04
N SER A 388 25.44 0.95 35.34
CA SER A 388 25.99 2.19 35.93
C SER A 388 27.40 2.55 35.50
N ASN A 389 28.15 1.57 35.01
CA ASN A 389 29.49 1.73 34.46
C ASN A 389 29.49 1.86 32.92
N ALA A 390 28.33 1.79 32.26
CA ALA A 390 28.24 1.94 30.82
C ALA A 390 28.55 3.37 30.41
N SER A 391 29.30 3.55 29.32
CA SER A 391 29.59 4.85 28.72
C SER A 391 28.89 4.99 27.38
N LEU A 392 28.44 6.20 27.08
CA LEU A 392 27.85 6.58 25.79
C LEU A 392 28.80 7.56 25.08
N PRO A 393 28.81 7.61 23.73
CA PRO A 393 29.79 8.40 23.01
C PRO A 393 29.57 9.91 23.19
N ALA A 394 30.65 10.61 23.53
CA ALA A 394 30.70 12.06 23.67
C ALA A 394 31.84 12.60 22.80
N ALA A 395 31.49 13.20 21.66
CA ALA A 395 32.44 13.85 20.75
C ALA A 395 31.79 15.11 20.17
N SER A 396 32.58 16.08 19.71
CA SER A 396 32.12 17.41 19.32
C SER A 396 31.06 17.43 18.20
N GLY A 397 31.04 16.43 17.32
CA GLY A 397 30.02 16.31 16.28
C GLY A 397 28.77 15.52 16.70
N ILE A 398 28.83 14.75 17.80
CA ILE A 398 27.71 13.92 18.25
C ILE A 398 26.78 14.75 19.10
N THR A 399 25.53 14.86 18.67
CA THR A 399 24.51 15.64 19.39
C THR A 399 23.56 14.74 20.17
N TRP A 400 23.21 15.18 21.37
CA TRP A 400 22.29 14.52 22.27
C TRP A 400 21.17 15.49 22.64
N ASP A 401 19.94 15.16 22.27
CA ASP A 401 18.77 16.02 22.36
C ASP A 401 17.59 15.32 23.03
N ASN A 402 17.26 15.67 24.28
CA ASN A 402 16.02 15.25 24.92
C ASN A 402 15.87 13.71 25.00
N ASN A 403 16.98 13.02 25.21
CA ASN A 403 17.02 11.59 25.48
C ASN A 403 16.80 11.33 26.96
N ILE A 404 16.38 10.12 27.29
CA ILE A 404 16.18 9.66 28.66
C ILE A 404 17.24 8.63 29.00
N PHE A 405 17.80 8.76 30.20
CA PHE A 405 18.86 7.91 30.70
C PHE A 405 18.42 7.30 32.03
N GLU A 406 18.31 5.98 32.06
CA GLU A 406 18.15 5.21 33.27
C GLU A 406 19.46 4.47 33.55
N THR A 407 19.94 4.61 34.79
CA THR A 407 21.16 3.99 35.34
C THR A 407 22.48 4.28 34.61
N VAL A 408 22.47 4.86 33.41
CA VAL A 408 23.65 5.33 32.66
C VAL A 408 23.83 6.84 32.80
N THR A 409 25.07 7.31 32.83
CA THR A 409 25.38 8.75 32.88
C THR A 409 25.11 9.41 31.52
N PRO A 410 24.33 10.50 31.45
CA PRO A 410 24.14 11.26 30.21
C PRO A 410 25.47 11.80 29.66
N PRO A 411 25.72 11.72 28.34
CA PRO A 411 26.89 12.34 27.70
C PRO A 411 26.92 13.86 27.76
N THR A 412 25.75 14.49 27.88
CA THR A 412 25.57 15.95 27.91
C THR A 412 24.43 16.32 28.86
N GLU A 413 24.29 17.62 29.15
CA GLU A 413 23.23 18.16 30.03
C GLU A 413 21.83 18.19 29.39
N ASN A 414 21.72 17.94 28.07
CA ASN A 414 20.46 18.03 27.30
C ASN A 414 19.57 16.77 27.43
N GLY A 415 19.78 15.98 28.48
CA GLY A 415 19.13 14.70 28.75
C GLY A 415 18.30 14.72 30.03
N LEU A 416 17.30 13.84 30.11
CA LEU A 416 16.54 13.60 31.33
C LEU A 416 17.05 12.32 32.00
N VAL A 417 17.25 12.36 33.32
CA VAL A 417 17.68 11.19 34.09
C VAL A 417 16.51 10.66 34.92
N GLY A 418 16.25 9.37 34.82
CA GLY A 418 15.25 8.69 35.65
C GLY A 418 14.65 7.45 35.01
N ASP A 419 13.82 6.75 35.81
CA ASP A 419 13.09 5.56 35.38
C ASP A 419 12.03 5.91 34.31
N PRO A 420 12.12 5.36 33.08
CA PRO A 420 11.13 5.55 32.01
C PRO A 420 9.79 4.87 32.32
N LYS A 421 9.70 4.07 33.39
CA LYS A 421 8.51 3.38 33.87
C LYS A 421 7.88 2.50 32.81
N PHE A 422 8.65 1.59 32.23
CA PHE A 422 8.13 0.59 31.29
C PHE A 422 7.12 -0.37 31.95
N LEU A 423 6.18 -0.90 31.18
CA LEU A 423 5.14 -1.83 31.65
C LEU A 423 5.76 -3.13 32.18
N LYS A 424 6.58 -3.79 31.37
CA LYS A 424 7.27 -5.05 31.69
C LYS A 424 8.45 -5.22 30.72
N PRO A 425 9.51 -4.40 30.84
CA PRO A 425 10.68 -4.49 29.96
C PRO A 425 11.45 -5.78 30.21
N GLY A 426 12.34 -6.17 29.29
CA GLY A 426 13.21 -7.34 29.46
C GLY A 426 12.50 -8.69 29.29
N VAL A 427 11.42 -8.75 28.51
CA VAL A 427 10.76 -10.01 28.15
C VAL A 427 11.06 -10.34 26.70
N ALA A 428 12.25 -10.88 26.49
CA ALA A 428 12.71 -11.42 25.22
C ALA A 428 11.65 -12.32 24.56
N GLY A 429 11.46 -12.17 23.25
CA GLY A 429 10.43 -12.92 22.54
C GLY A 429 10.53 -12.87 21.02
N LYS A 430 9.85 -13.81 20.37
CA LYS A 430 10.05 -14.12 18.95
C LYS A 430 9.21 -13.29 17.96
N THR A 431 8.49 -12.29 18.47
CA THR A 431 7.52 -11.49 17.69
C THR A 431 7.64 -10.02 18.08
N LEU A 432 7.13 -9.12 17.24
CA LEU A 432 7.00 -7.70 17.60
C LEU A 432 6.19 -7.48 18.89
N GLY A 433 5.28 -8.41 19.22
CA GLY A 433 4.54 -8.37 20.47
C GLY A 433 5.42 -8.41 21.73
N ALA A 434 6.65 -8.91 21.64
CA ALA A 434 7.60 -8.90 22.75
C ALA A 434 8.01 -7.47 23.15
N GLY A 435 8.11 -6.56 22.17
CA GLY A 435 8.37 -5.14 22.41
C GLY A 435 7.27 -4.44 23.23
N PHE A 436 6.09 -5.03 23.40
CA PHE A 436 4.97 -4.39 24.11
C PHE A 436 5.24 -4.18 25.60
N GLY A 437 6.21 -4.88 26.17
CA GLY A 437 6.71 -4.65 27.53
C GLY A 437 7.27 -3.24 27.74
N TYR A 438 7.73 -2.58 26.67
CA TYR A 438 8.33 -1.25 26.71
C TYR A 438 7.33 -0.10 26.58
N ARG A 439 6.03 -0.38 26.65
CA ARG A 439 5.04 0.69 26.79
C ARG A 439 5.26 1.44 28.10
N LEU A 440 5.16 2.76 28.06
CA LEU A 440 5.32 3.62 29.22
C LEU A 440 4.09 3.54 30.12
N ARG A 441 4.31 3.57 31.44
CA ARG A 441 3.25 3.73 32.45
C ARG A 441 3.00 5.20 32.73
N GLU A 442 1.87 5.48 33.36
CA GLU A 442 1.54 6.81 33.86
C GLU A 442 2.64 7.37 34.79
N GLY A 443 2.92 8.67 34.65
CA GLY A 443 3.97 9.35 35.39
C GLY A 443 5.39 9.02 34.92
N SER A 444 5.55 8.34 33.78
CA SER A 444 6.83 8.24 33.08
C SER A 444 7.31 9.62 32.64
N LEU A 445 8.60 9.91 32.80
CA LEU A 445 9.20 11.16 32.31
C LEU A 445 9.34 11.20 30.78
N ALA A 446 9.11 10.08 30.08
CA ALA A 446 9.09 10.02 28.62
C ALA A 446 7.78 10.53 28.02
N LEU A 447 6.72 10.63 28.81
CA LEU A 447 5.43 11.12 28.34
C LEU A 447 5.46 12.64 28.15
N GLY A 448 5.17 13.10 26.94
CA GLY A 448 5.00 14.52 26.62
C GLY A 448 6.28 15.38 26.59
N THR A 449 7.45 14.76 26.76
CA THR A 449 8.74 15.48 26.83
C THR A 449 9.50 15.48 25.51
N GLY A 450 9.19 14.58 24.57
CA GLY A 450 9.88 14.46 23.29
C GLY A 450 9.89 15.75 22.46
N LYS A 451 11.03 16.10 21.87
CA LYS A 451 11.12 17.16 20.86
C LYS A 451 10.33 16.75 19.61
N VAL A 452 9.69 17.72 18.97
CA VAL A 452 9.08 17.48 17.66
C VAL A 452 10.17 17.23 16.63
N ILE A 453 10.06 16.13 15.91
CA ILE A 453 10.96 15.77 14.81
C ILE A 453 10.15 15.82 13.52
N GLU A 454 10.56 16.64 12.56
CA GLU A 454 9.93 16.70 11.24
C GLU A 454 10.10 15.36 10.51
N ASN A 455 9.09 14.96 9.75
CA ASN A 455 9.07 13.69 9.02
C ASN A 455 9.34 12.46 9.90
N SER A 456 8.86 12.46 11.16
CA SER A 456 9.07 11.37 12.13
C SER A 456 8.45 10.02 11.73
N GLY A 457 7.71 9.93 10.64
CA GLY A 457 7.02 8.68 10.22
C GLY A 457 5.59 8.58 10.72
N GLY A 458 5.19 9.42 11.67
CA GLY A 458 3.79 9.60 12.05
C GLY A 458 3.20 8.54 12.97
N PHE A 459 3.95 7.47 13.30
CA PHE A 459 3.56 6.41 14.25
C PHE A 459 4.71 6.07 15.21
N ASP A 460 4.37 5.53 16.38
CA ASP A 460 5.32 4.90 17.31
C ASP A 460 5.49 3.38 17.03
N TYR A 461 6.41 2.73 17.75
CA TYR A 461 6.67 1.28 17.65
C TYR A 461 5.40 0.42 17.81
N PHE A 462 4.47 0.86 18.66
CA PHE A 462 3.26 0.10 18.94
C PHE A 462 2.20 0.28 17.86
N GLY A 463 2.48 1.08 16.83
CA GLY A 463 1.55 1.49 15.79
C GLY A 463 0.79 2.76 16.13
N ASN A 464 0.87 3.31 17.35
CA ASN A 464 0.10 4.51 17.70
C ASN A 464 0.56 5.70 16.87
N ALA A 465 -0.35 6.30 16.10
CA ALA A 465 -0.07 7.58 15.47
C ALA A 465 0.39 8.64 16.50
N VAL A 466 1.39 9.41 16.14
CA VAL A 466 1.88 10.54 16.94
C VAL A 466 1.16 11.85 16.57
N GLU A 467 -0.02 11.77 15.91
CA GLU A 467 -0.78 12.93 15.38
C GLU A 467 -2.32 12.82 15.49
N ALA A 468 -2.98 13.99 15.57
CA ALA A 468 -4.40 14.20 15.89
C ALA A 468 -5.45 13.95 14.77
N ASN A 469 -5.09 13.32 13.65
CA ASN A 469 -5.91 13.29 12.42
C ASN A 469 -6.88 12.11 12.27
N TYR A 470 -6.83 11.11 13.16
CA TYR A 470 -7.59 9.87 13.00
C TYR A 470 -9.10 10.09 12.83
N GLY A 471 -9.65 11.04 13.58
CA GLY A 471 -11.09 11.31 13.69
C GLY A 471 -11.71 12.21 12.61
N TYR A 472 -10.91 12.91 11.79
CA TYR A 472 -11.41 13.93 10.87
C TYR A 472 -12.54 13.46 9.93
N PRO A 473 -12.51 12.24 9.36
CA PRO A 473 -13.61 11.77 8.51
C PRO A 473 -15.00 11.78 9.17
N LEU A 474 -15.07 11.68 10.51
CA LEU A 474 -16.33 11.77 11.25
C LEU A 474 -16.86 13.21 11.28
N TYR A 475 -15.97 14.21 11.32
CA TYR A 475 -16.36 15.60 11.15
C TYR A 475 -16.86 15.86 9.72
N ALA A 476 -16.16 15.32 8.71
CA ALA A 476 -16.60 15.41 7.32
C ALA A 476 -17.98 14.77 7.10
N LEU A 477 -18.29 13.66 7.78
CA LEU A 477 -19.64 13.08 7.83
C LEU A 477 -20.68 14.06 8.41
N GLY A 478 -20.34 14.75 9.51
CA GLY A 478 -21.21 15.75 10.11
C GLY A 478 -21.55 16.91 9.17
N GLU A 479 -20.59 17.36 8.38
CA GLU A 479 -20.79 18.38 7.34
C GLU A 479 -21.62 17.83 6.17
N PHE A 480 -21.34 16.59 5.74
CA PHE A 480 -22.08 15.90 4.68
C PHE A 480 -23.56 15.70 5.02
N LEU A 481 -23.89 15.52 6.30
CA LEU A 481 -25.26 15.36 6.81
C LEU A 481 -26.07 16.67 6.84
N GLN A 482 -25.41 17.85 6.88
CA GLN A 482 -26.10 19.13 7.10
C GLN A 482 -27.25 19.41 6.11
N PRO A 483 -27.10 19.18 4.79
CA PRO A 483 -28.17 19.47 3.83
C PRO A 483 -29.42 18.60 4.01
N LEU A 484 -29.31 17.45 4.67
CA LEU A 484 -30.44 16.53 4.91
C LEU A 484 -31.28 16.94 6.12
N GLY A 485 -30.75 17.81 6.98
CA GLY A 485 -31.41 18.30 8.18
C GLY A 485 -31.37 17.31 9.36
N LYS A 486 -31.69 17.84 10.56
CA LYS A 486 -31.57 17.13 11.84
C LYS A 486 -32.44 15.88 11.99
N ASP A 487 -33.45 15.74 11.14
CA ASP A 487 -34.42 14.63 11.17
C ASP A 487 -33.99 13.45 10.28
N VAL A 488 -32.73 13.44 9.82
CA VAL A 488 -32.12 12.33 9.10
C VAL A 488 -32.21 11.02 9.89
N LYS A 489 -32.46 9.93 9.20
CA LYS A 489 -32.70 8.59 9.74
C LYS A 489 -31.75 7.59 9.12
N THR A 490 -31.43 6.57 9.87
CA THR A 490 -30.72 5.40 9.37
C THR A 490 -31.66 4.50 8.59
N ASN A 491 -31.09 3.63 7.76
CA ASN A 491 -31.80 2.62 6.97
C ASN A 491 -32.89 3.22 6.07
N HIS A 492 -32.67 4.43 5.56
CA HIS A 492 -33.55 5.17 4.67
C HIS A 492 -32.76 5.81 3.52
N PHE A 493 -33.32 5.76 2.30
CA PHE A 493 -32.71 6.40 1.14
C PHE A 493 -33.08 7.88 1.05
N TYR A 494 -32.07 8.72 0.84
CA TYR A 494 -32.18 10.15 0.58
C TYR A 494 -31.81 10.42 -0.88
N HIS A 495 -32.80 10.72 -1.70
CA HIS A 495 -32.61 10.91 -3.15
C HIS A 495 -32.37 12.38 -3.50
N GLN A 496 -31.25 12.65 -4.16
CA GLN A 496 -31.00 13.95 -4.76
C GLN A 496 -31.86 14.11 -6.01
N ALA A 497 -32.63 15.20 -6.08
CA ALA A 497 -33.56 15.45 -7.17
C ALA A 497 -32.92 16.10 -8.41
N LYS A 498 -31.74 16.71 -8.29
CA LYS A 498 -31.10 17.50 -9.35
C LYS A 498 -29.60 17.25 -9.39
N LEU A 499 -28.99 17.43 -10.56
CA LEU A 499 -27.54 17.53 -10.70
C LEU A 499 -27.02 18.75 -9.93
N ALA A 500 -25.73 18.75 -9.60
CA ALA A 500 -25.12 19.91 -8.96
C ALA A 500 -25.10 21.13 -9.90
N GLU A 501 -25.41 22.29 -9.33
CA GLU A 501 -25.38 23.60 -9.97
C GLU A 501 -24.49 24.55 -9.13
N PRO A 502 -24.07 25.70 -9.66
CA PRO A 502 -23.37 26.72 -8.87
C PRO A 502 -24.13 27.04 -7.57
N GLY A 503 -23.40 27.05 -6.45
CA GLY A 503 -23.98 27.14 -5.09
C GLY A 503 -24.17 25.80 -4.38
N ALA A 504 -23.98 24.67 -5.06
CA ALA A 504 -23.92 23.35 -4.41
C ALA A 504 -22.59 23.20 -3.63
N ILE A 505 -22.63 23.48 -2.33
CA ILE A 505 -21.44 23.52 -1.45
C ILE A 505 -21.31 22.33 -0.48
N ALA A 506 -22.20 21.34 -0.58
CA ALA A 506 -22.22 20.19 0.31
C ALA A 506 -20.91 19.36 0.25
N VAL A 507 -20.28 19.30 -0.93
CA VAL A 507 -18.98 18.68 -1.15
C VAL A 507 -18.20 19.55 -2.13
N VAL A 508 -16.91 19.74 -1.85
CA VAL A 508 -15.99 20.47 -2.73
C VAL A 508 -15.80 19.72 -4.05
N ARG A 509 -15.70 20.44 -5.17
CA ARG A 509 -15.63 19.88 -6.54
C ARG A 509 -16.82 18.98 -6.90
N PRO A 510 -18.06 19.48 -6.79
CA PRO A 510 -19.26 18.66 -7.00
C PRO A 510 -19.28 18.04 -8.40
N ASN A 511 -19.82 16.83 -8.47
CA ASN A 511 -20.05 16.09 -9.70
C ASN A 511 -21.33 16.60 -10.39
N VAL A 512 -21.26 16.83 -11.71
CA VAL A 512 -22.37 17.34 -12.54
C VAL A 512 -22.91 16.30 -13.53
N ASP A 513 -22.47 15.05 -13.39
CA ASP A 513 -22.77 13.94 -14.30
C ASP A 513 -23.84 12.99 -13.75
N THR A 514 -23.89 12.84 -12.44
CA THR A 514 -24.71 11.84 -11.72
C THR A 514 -25.55 12.50 -10.64
N VAL A 515 -26.73 11.95 -10.37
CA VAL A 515 -27.48 12.24 -9.14
C VAL A 515 -27.27 11.13 -8.12
N TYR A 516 -27.31 11.54 -6.85
CA TYR A 516 -26.97 10.68 -5.72
C TYR A 516 -28.22 10.13 -5.01
N SER A 517 -28.11 8.93 -4.47
CA SER A 517 -29.01 8.42 -3.43
C SER A 517 -28.18 7.92 -2.26
N GLU A 518 -28.31 8.60 -1.13
CA GLU A 518 -27.54 8.33 0.07
C GLU A 518 -28.31 7.44 1.04
N LEU A 519 -27.61 6.53 1.70
CA LEU A 519 -28.16 5.63 2.70
C LEU A 519 -27.19 5.57 3.89
N PHE A 520 -27.66 5.98 5.06
CA PHE A 520 -26.90 5.84 6.31
C PHE A 520 -27.29 4.51 6.95
N ILE A 521 -26.35 3.59 7.01
CA ILE A 521 -26.58 2.19 7.34
C ILE A 521 -26.37 1.99 8.85
N ASP A 522 -27.38 1.41 9.51
CA ASP A 522 -27.32 0.94 10.89
C ASP A 522 -27.59 -0.57 10.93
N LEU A 523 -26.53 -1.32 11.20
CA LEU A 523 -26.50 -2.78 11.33
C LEU A 523 -26.36 -3.21 12.80
N SER A 524 -26.64 -2.32 13.76
CA SER A 524 -26.57 -2.63 15.19
C SER A 524 -27.55 -3.76 15.58
N THR A 525 -28.75 -3.75 15.02
CA THR A 525 -29.85 -4.64 15.42
C THR A 525 -30.33 -5.59 14.31
N SER A 526 -30.14 -5.21 13.05
CA SER A 526 -30.64 -5.97 11.89
C SER A 526 -29.61 -5.96 10.76
N ASP A 527 -29.63 -6.98 9.91
CA ASP A 527 -29.03 -6.88 8.58
C ASP A 527 -29.99 -6.09 7.66
N LEU A 528 -29.52 -5.65 6.49
CA LEU A 528 -30.36 -4.97 5.51
C LEU A 528 -30.45 -5.75 4.21
N VAL A 529 -31.65 -5.89 3.68
CA VAL A 529 -31.87 -6.30 2.30
C VAL A 529 -31.98 -5.06 1.44
N LEU A 530 -30.95 -4.85 0.63
CA LEU A 530 -30.86 -3.80 -0.37
C LEU A 530 -31.40 -4.34 -1.70
N THR A 531 -32.37 -3.65 -2.31
CA THR A 531 -32.92 -3.99 -3.63
C THR A 531 -32.49 -2.95 -4.64
N VAL A 532 -31.69 -3.38 -5.60
CA VAL A 532 -31.21 -2.58 -6.73
C VAL A 532 -32.13 -2.82 -7.94
N PRO A 533 -32.71 -1.77 -8.55
CA PRO A 533 -33.62 -1.93 -9.69
C PRO A 533 -32.87 -2.23 -10.98
N GLU A 534 -33.59 -2.81 -11.95
CA GLU A 534 -33.11 -2.86 -13.32
C GLU A 534 -33.01 -1.43 -13.90
N PHE A 535 -31.83 -1.14 -14.47
CA PHE A 535 -31.50 0.11 -15.16
C PHE A 535 -31.52 -0.10 -16.68
N ASP A 536 -31.61 0.97 -17.45
CA ASP A 536 -31.66 0.94 -18.93
C ASP A 536 -30.27 0.91 -19.60
N GLY A 537 -29.30 0.24 -18.96
CA GLY A 537 -27.91 0.14 -19.44
C GLY A 537 -27.04 1.38 -19.17
N ARG A 538 -27.59 2.43 -18.54
CA ARG A 538 -26.81 3.59 -18.08
C ARG A 538 -25.80 3.23 -17.00
N TYR A 539 -24.82 4.10 -16.81
CA TYR A 539 -23.92 4.00 -15.67
C TYR A 539 -24.68 4.12 -14.35
N TRP A 540 -24.40 3.21 -13.43
CA TRP A 540 -24.74 3.33 -12.03
C TRP A 540 -23.67 2.63 -11.18
N SER A 541 -23.42 3.19 -10.00
CA SER A 541 -22.65 2.51 -8.97
C SER A 541 -23.26 2.74 -7.61
N GLN A 542 -23.19 1.75 -6.74
CA GLN A 542 -23.51 1.87 -5.34
C GLN A 542 -22.26 1.51 -4.53
N ALA A 543 -21.67 2.54 -3.94
CA ALA A 543 -20.48 2.44 -3.13
C ALA A 543 -20.88 2.28 -1.66
N PHE A 544 -20.06 1.55 -0.90
CA PHE A 544 -20.21 1.35 0.54
C PHE A 544 -18.95 1.82 1.24
N PHE A 545 -19.14 2.49 2.37
CA PHE A 545 -18.08 3.08 3.17
C PHE A 545 -18.27 2.76 4.65
N ASP A 546 -17.17 2.57 5.37
CA ASP A 546 -17.20 2.72 6.82
C ASP A 546 -17.38 4.21 7.21
N LEU A 547 -17.61 4.51 8.49
CA LEU A 547 -17.76 5.92 8.91
C LEU A 547 -16.47 6.73 8.78
N TYR A 548 -15.32 6.07 8.60
CA TYR A 548 -14.04 6.74 8.32
C TYR A 548 -13.81 7.01 6.82
N ALA A 549 -14.82 6.79 5.98
CA ALA A 549 -14.79 6.95 4.53
C ALA A 549 -13.79 6.04 3.79
N ASN A 550 -13.45 4.87 4.35
CA ASN A 550 -12.87 3.80 3.56
C ASN A 550 -13.97 3.19 2.68
N ASN A 551 -13.78 3.18 1.36
CA ASN A 551 -14.64 2.52 0.40
C ASN A 551 -14.42 1.00 0.46
N ILE A 552 -15.21 0.34 1.30
CA ILE A 552 -15.09 -1.09 1.61
C ILE A 552 -15.61 -1.98 0.49
N GLY A 553 -16.43 -1.46 -0.43
CA GLY A 553 -16.97 -2.23 -1.54
C GLY A 553 -17.81 -1.39 -2.50
N ASN A 554 -17.94 -1.86 -3.73
CA ASN A 554 -18.74 -1.24 -4.78
C ASN A 554 -19.51 -2.32 -5.53
N ILE A 555 -20.75 -2.02 -5.90
CA ILE A 555 -21.51 -2.77 -6.90
C ILE A 555 -21.94 -1.81 -8.01
N GLY A 556 -21.98 -2.26 -9.27
CA GLY A 556 -22.34 -1.37 -10.37
C GLY A 556 -22.34 -2.01 -11.74
N ASN A 557 -22.59 -1.20 -12.77
CA ASN A 557 -22.67 -1.70 -14.14
C ASN A 557 -21.32 -1.97 -14.82
N LEU A 558 -20.20 -1.59 -14.21
CA LEU A 558 -18.84 -1.70 -14.78
C LEU A 558 -18.24 -3.11 -14.71
N GLY A 559 -19.04 -4.14 -14.42
CA GLY A 559 -18.53 -5.49 -14.26
C GLY A 559 -19.60 -6.56 -14.14
N LYS A 560 -19.38 -7.50 -13.23
CA LYS A 560 -20.21 -8.70 -13.08
C LYS A 560 -21.50 -8.51 -12.29
N ASP A 561 -21.67 -7.37 -11.63
CA ASP A 561 -22.84 -7.13 -10.78
C ASP A 561 -24.12 -7.04 -11.59
N LYS A 562 -25.22 -7.40 -10.94
CA LYS A 562 -26.55 -7.42 -11.54
C LYS A 562 -27.56 -6.76 -10.61
N PRO A 563 -28.59 -6.09 -11.14
CA PRO A 563 -29.74 -5.71 -10.35
C PRO A 563 -30.36 -6.88 -9.59
N GLY A 564 -31.06 -6.58 -8.51
CA GLY A 564 -31.65 -7.56 -7.60
C GLY A 564 -31.34 -7.29 -6.13
N LYS A 565 -31.49 -8.32 -5.30
CA LYS A 565 -31.35 -8.21 -3.85
C LYS A 565 -29.92 -8.51 -3.40
N TYR A 566 -29.41 -7.68 -2.50
CA TYR A 566 -28.12 -7.82 -1.82
C TYR A 566 -28.37 -7.84 -0.31
N LEU A 567 -27.59 -8.61 0.44
CA LEU A 567 -27.65 -8.60 1.91
C LEU A 567 -26.48 -7.79 2.46
N VAL A 568 -26.76 -6.66 3.10
CA VAL A 568 -25.79 -5.86 3.83
C VAL A 568 -25.76 -6.35 5.27
N ARG A 569 -24.57 -6.70 5.79
CA ARG A 569 -24.44 -7.32 7.11
C ARG A 569 -23.17 -6.88 7.83
N TYR A 570 -23.23 -6.87 9.16
CA TYR A 570 -22.08 -6.54 10.00
C TYR A 570 -21.18 -7.76 10.22
N THR A 571 -19.94 -7.65 9.76
CA THR A 571 -18.92 -8.71 9.77
C THR A 571 -17.56 -8.07 10.02
N PRO A 572 -17.11 -7.99 11.29
CA PRO A 572 -15.92 -7.23 11.65
C PRO A 572 -14.65 -7.71 10.94
N ASP A 573 -14.53 -9.00 10.64
CA ASP A 573 -13.26 -9.59 10.18
C ASP A 573 -13.26 -9.98 8.69
N ASN A 574 -14.28 -9.59 7.92
CA ASN A 574 -14.40 -9.97 6.51
C ASN A 574 -15.11 -8.90 5.66
N ALA A 575 -14.60 -7.67 5.65
CA ALA A 575 -15.20 -6.57 4.87
C ALA A 575 -15.10 -6.79 3.35
N GLY A 576 -16.10 -6.32 2.61
CA GLY A 576 -16.11 -6.32 1.14
C GLY A 576 -17.35 -6.92 0.50
N VAL A 577 -17.31 -7.09 -0.82
CA VAL A 577 -18.40 -7.72 -1.60
C VAL A 577 -18.11 -9.21 -1.77
N GLN A 578 -18.95 -10.06 -1.20
CA GLN A 578 -18.82 -11.51 -1.25
C GLN A 578 -19.82 -12.12 -2.24
N TYR A 579 -19.30 -12.81 -3.25
CA TYR A 579 -20.12 -13.49 -4.29
C TYR A 579 -20.19 -15.02 -4.12
N LYS A 580 -19.24 -15.61 -3.38
CA LYS A 580 -19.20 -17.06 -3.13
C LYS A 580 -19.90 -17.39 -1.82
N GLY A 581 -20.56 -18.55 -1.74
CA GLY A 581 -21.28 -18.98 -0.54
C GLY A 581 -22.43 -18.04 -0.17
N VAL A 582 -23.08 -17.46 -1.18
CA VAL A 582 -24.23 -16.57 -1.02
C VAL A 582 -25.50 -17.41 -1.13
N GLU A 583 -26.37 -17.31 -0.13
CA GLU A 583 -27.60 -18.10 0.00
C GLU A 583 -28.82 -17.18 -0.06
N GLY A 584 -30.04 -17.73 0.06
CA GLY A 584 -31.26 -16.92 0.18
C GLY A 584 -31.63 -16.09 -1.05
N GLY A 585 -31.05 -16.41 -2.21
CA GLY A 585 -31.35 -15.73 -3.49
C GLY A 585 -30.73 -14.34 -3.63
N PHE A 586 -29.78 -13.95 -2.76
CA PHE A 586 -29.04 -12.70 -2.90
C PHE A 586 -28.01 -12.77 -4.03
N LYS A 587 -27.71 -11.62 -4.66
CA LYS A 587 -26.68 -11.50 -5.69
C LYS A 587 -25.27 -11.51 -5.11
N ALA A 588 -25.11 -10.87 -3.96
CA ALA A 588 -23.89 -10.87 -3.15
C ALA A 588 -24.23 -10.47 -1.71
N TYR A 589 -23.29 -10.72 -0.80
CA TYR A 589 -23.27 -10.11 0.52
C TYR A 589 -22.38 -8.86 0.51
N ILE A 590 -22.84 -7.77 1.13
CA ILE A 590 -22.06 -6.58 1.40
C ILE A 590 -21.67 -6.64 2.87
N ASN A 591 -20.43 -7.02 3.10
CA ASN A 591 -19.88 -7.23 4.42
C ASN A 591 -19.28 -5.91 4.95
N VAL A 592 -19.82 -5.40 6.05
CA VAL A 592 -19.41 -4.13 6.67
C VAL A 592 -18.59 -4.41 7.93
N PRO A 593 -17.39 -3.80 8.10
CA PRO A 593 -16.50 -4.09 9.24
C PRO A 593 -16.93 -3.43 10.56
N THR A 594 -17.89 -2.50 10.50
CA THR A 594 -18.44 -1.75 11.63
C THR A 594 -19.97 -1.86 11.60
N PRO A 595 -20.66 -1.67 12.74
CA PRO A 595 -22.12 -1.69 12.78
C PRO A 595 -22.74 -0.51 12.02
N TYR A 596 -21.96 0.51 11.67
CA TYR A 596 -22.44 1.72 11.01
C TYR A 596 -21.66 1.95 9.72
N ALA A 597 -22.37 2.33 8.65
CA ALA A 597 -21.78 2.58 7.35
C ALA A 597 -22.54 3.65 6.57
N ILE A 598 -21.99 4.03 5.43
CA ILE A 598 -22.61 4.94 4.46
C ILE A 598 -22.64 4.22 3.13
N SER A 599 -23.75 4.31 2.41
CA SER A 599 -23.83 3.90 1.02
C SER A 599 -24.25 5.06 0.14
N SER A 600 -23.52 5.26 -0.95
CA SER A 600 -23.74 6.34 -1.90
C SER A 600 -23.94 5.76 -3.29
N THR A 601 -25.17 5.91 -3.80
CA THR A 601 -25.54 5.46 -5.15
C THR A 601 -25.43 6.60 -6.14
N ARG A 602 -24.68 6.42 -7.21
CA ARG A 602 -24.54 7.35 -8.33
C ARG A 602 -25.31 6.81 -9.52
N ILE A 603 -26.20 7.61 -10.09
CA ILE A 603 -26.91 7.25 -11.32
C ILE A 603 -26.65 8.34 -12.37
N LEU A 604 -26.14 7.93 -13.52
CA LEU A 604 -25.84 8.84 -14.62
C LEU A 604 -27.11 9.45 -15.23
N VAL A 605 -27.06 10.76 -15.46
CA VAL A 605 -28.09 11.50 -16.19
C VAL A 605 -27.61 11.70 -17.63
N GLN A 606 -28.41 11.26 -18.59
CA GLN A 606 -28.12 11.42 -20.01
C GLN A 606 -28.52 12.82 -20.50
N SER A 607 -27.91 13.29 -21.59
CA SER A 607 -28.16 14.64 -22.14
C SER A 607 -29.55 14.85 -22.74
N ALA A 608 -30.35 13.79 -22.89
CA ALA A 608 -31.71 13.89 -23.41
C ALA A 608 -32.59 14.71 -22.46
N LYS A 609 -33.35 15.66 -23.01
CA LYS A 609 -34.30 16.48 -22.23
C LYS A 609 -35.27 15.57 -21.47
N GLY A 610 -35.41 15.78 -20.17
CA GLY A 610 -36.29 15.00 -19.30
C GLY A 610 -35.72 13.66 -18.82
N ASP A 611 -34.48 13.28 -19.15
CA ASP A 611 -33.89 12.02 -18.67
C ASP A 611 -33.80 11.94 -17.13
N ILE A 612 -33.72 13.09 -16.46
CA ILE A 612 -33.72 13.18 -14.99
C ILE A 612 -34.95 12.51 -14.37
N ASP A 613 -36.13 12.57 -15.02
CA ASP A 613 -37.36 11.94 -14.51
C ASP A 613 -37.28 10.41 -14.55
N LYS A 614 -36.55 9.85 -15.54
CA LYS A 614 -36.24 8.41 -15.57
C LYS A 614 -35.35 8.04 -14.41
N VAL A 615 -34.35 8.88 -14.09
CA VAL A 615 -33.48 8.66 -12.93
C VAL A 615 -34.27 8.67 -11.64
N HIS A 616 -35.20 9.60 -11.47
CA HIS A 616 -36.11 9.58 -10.31
C HIS A 616 -36.94 8.30 -10.25
N GLY A 617 -37.35 7.75 -11.40
CA GLY A 617 -37.99 6.45 -11.49
C GLY A 617 -37.12 5.27 -11.03
N PHE A 618 -35.80 5.32 -11.28
CA PHE A 618 -34.86 4.34 -10.71
C PHE A 618 -34.66 4.55 -9.22
N GLN A 619 -34.47 5.80 -8.77
CA GLN A 619 -34.30 6.14 -7.36
C GLN A 619 -35.47 5.62 -6.50
N LYS A 620 -36.72 5.82 -6.93
CA LYS A 620 -37.92 5.31 -6.23
C LYS A 620 -37.98 3.78 -6.07
N ARG A 621 -37.21 3.04 -6.88
CA ARG A 621 -37.14 1.57 -6.84
C ARG A 621 -35.89 1.04 -6.15
N LEU A 622 -35.00 1.92 -5.67
CA LEU A 622 -33.99 1.56 -4.69
C LEU A 622 -34.69 1.37 -3.34
N LEU A 623 -34.70 0.14 -2.82
CA LEU A 623 -35.38 -0.19 -1.58
C LEU A 623 -34.39 -0.76 -0.57
N VAL A 624 -34.59 -0.43 0.70
CA VAL A 624 -33.87 -1.01 1.83
C VAL A 624 -34.91 -1.52 2.83
N THR A 625 -34.72 -2.75 3.30
CA THR A 625 -35.62 -3.38 4.29
C THR A 625 -34.80 -4.07 5.35
N GLU A 626 -35.19 -3.93 6.61
CA GLU A 626 -34.50 -4.59 7.72
C GLU A 626 -34.79 -6.09 7.71
N ARG A 627 -33.75 -6.88 7.97
CA ARG A 627 -33.81 -8.32 8.18
C ARG A 627 -33.29 -8.60 9.59
N PRO A 628 -34.16 -8.96 10.55
CA PRO A 628 -33.75 -9.26 11.91
C PRO A 628 -32.67 -10.36 11.94
N ARG A 629 -31.68 -10.20 12.80
CA ARG A 629 -30.67 -11.23 13.09
C ARG A 629 -31.07 -12.03 14.33
N PHE A 630 -30.61 -13.28 14.41
CA PHE A 630 -30.79 -14.11 15.60
C PHE A 630 -29.78 -13.80 16.71
N ASP A 631 -28.70 -13.07 16.42
CA ASP A 631 -27.62 -12.75 17.36
C ASP A 631 -27.82 -11.38 18.04
N THR A 632 -27.60 -11.32 19.35
CA THR A 632 -27.94 -10.22 20.27
C THR A 632 -26.71 -9.38 20.64
N SER A 633 -25.92 -8.94 19.66
CA SER A 633 -24.83 -8.02 19.98
C SER A 633 -25.40 -6.71 20.55
N THR A 634 -24.89 -6.29 21.71
CA THR A 634 -25.32 -5.06 22.39
C THR A 634 -24.57 -3.86 21.79
N VAL A 635 -24.88 -3.52 20.56
CA VAL A 635 -24.40 -2.28 19.92
C VAL A 635 -25.53 -1.24 19.98
N PRO A 636 -25.25 0.01 20.40
CA PRO A 636 -26.24 1.08 20.34
C PRO A 636 -26.75 1.30 18.91
N ARG A 637 -27.97 1.82 18.77
CA ARG A 637 -28.41 2.32 17.45
C ARG A 637 -27.56 3.50 17.01
N PHE A 638 -27.35 3.63 15.71
CA PHE A 638 -26.58 4.74 15.17
C PHE A 638 -27.36 6.04 15.32
N ASN A 639 -26.98 6.83 16.34
CA ASN A 639 -27.64 8.09 16.63
C ASN A 639 -27.07 9.23 15.76
N LEU A 640 -27.70 9.48 14.60
CA LEU A 640 -27.33 10.59 13.72
C LEU A 640 -27.56 11.97 14.34
N SER A 641 -28.37 12.11 15.41
CA SER A 641 -28.58 13.40 16.07
C SER A 641 -27.30 13.94 16.72
N LEU A 642 -26.30 13.08 16.95
CA LEU A 642 -24.99 13.43 17.47
C LEU A 642 -24.33 14.55 16.63
N PHE A 643 -24.53 14.57 15.32
CA PHE A 643 -23.91 15.54 14.41
C PHE A 643 -24.58 16.94 14.43
N TRP A 644 -25.69 17.09 15.15
CA TRP A 644 -26.34 18.40 15.40
C TRP A 644 -26.17 18.89 16.84
N ASP A 645 -25.58 18.09 17.72
CA ASP A 645 -25.28 18.50 19.08
C ASP A 645 -24.19 19.59 19.08
N PRO A 646 -24.44 20.79 19.65
CA PRO A 646 -23.44 21.84 19.76
C PRO A 646 -22.15 21.41 20.49
N ALA A 647 -22.18 20.35 21.30
CA ALA A 647 -20.98 19.81 21.92
C ALA A 647 -20.06 19.07 20.94
N HIS A 648 -20.60 18.57 19.82
CA HIS A 648 -19.92 17.75 18.82
C HIS A 648 -19.70 18.47 17.49
N ARG A 649 -20.02 19.77 17.44
CA ARG A 649 -19.96 20.60 16.23
C ARG A 649 -19.15 21.88 16.50
N PRO A 650 -18.41 22.40 15.50
CA PRO A 650 -17.77 23.70 15.63
C PRO A 650 -18.78 24.82 15.91
N GLY A 651 -18.44 25.72 16.82
CA GLY A 651 -19.26 26.86 17.20
C GLY A 651 -18.57 27.75 18.22
N PRO A 652 -19.26 28.76 18.78
CA PRO A 652 -18.65 29.75 19.67
C PRO A 652 -17.95 29.15 20.91
N LYS A 653 -18.34 27.95 21.33
CA LYS A 653 -17.83 27.26 22.53
C LYS A 653 -17.06 25.97 22.22
N THR A 654 -16.91 25.60 20.95
CA THR A 654 -16.29 24.32 20.56
C THR A 654 -15.51 24.53 19.27
N SER A 655 -14.19 24.35 19.33
CA SER A 655 -13.35 24.42 18.14
C SER A 655 -13.54 23.18 17.27
N VAL A 656 -13.05 23.23 16.02
CA VAL A 656 -13.10 22.10 15.09
C VAL A 656 -12.39 20.88 15.66
N GLU A 657 -11.24 21.08 16.30
CA GLU A 657 -10.42 20.02 16.90
C GLU A 657 -11.17 19.33 18.04
N VAL A 658 -11.81 20.11 18.92
CA VAL A 658 -12.60 19.56 20.03
C VAL A 658 -13.83 18.81 19.51
N ALA A 659 -14.49 19.32 18.47
CA ALA A 659 -15.60 18.63 17.82
C ALA A 659 -15.17 17.27 17.24
N ILE A 660 -14.04 17.22 16.52
CA ILE A 660 -13.46 15.98 15.97
C ILE A 660 -13.17 14.96 17.08
N LEU A 661 -12.51 15.39 18.16
CA LEU A 661 -12.12 14.49 19.25
C LEU A 661 -13.34 13.98 20.02
N ARG A 662 -14.36 14.81 20.24
CA ARG A 662 -15.61 14.38 20.87
C ARG A 662 -16.42 13.42 19.98
N LEU A 663 -16.54 13.69 18.68
CA LEU A 663 -17.16 12.76 17.73
C LEU A 663 -16.44 11.42 17.71
N THR A 664 -15.10 11.45 17.71
CA THR A 664 -14.28 10.24 17.78
C THR A 664 -14.55 9.49 19.07
N ALA A 665 -14.56 10.17 20.21
CA ALA A 665 -14.85 9.55 21.49
C ALA A 665 -16.23 8.88 21.54
N ALA A 666 -17.25 9.55 21.01
CA ALA A 666 -18.62 9.04 21.00
C ALA A 666 -18.79 7.76 20.14
N LEU A 667 -17.97 7.58 19.10
CA LEU A 667 -18.16 6.53 18.11
C LEU A 667 -17.09 5.42 18.14
N CYS A 668 -15.87 5.68 18.61
CA CYS A 668 -14.73 4.74 18.49
C CYS A 668 -14.92 3.41 19.21
N GLY A 669 -15.80 3.34 20.22
CA GLY A 669 -16.11 2.10 20.94
C GLY A 669 -16.78 1.03 20.07
N HIS A 670 -17.46 1.44 19.00
CA HIS A 670 -18.15 0.54 18.07
C HIS A 670 -17.70 0.72 16.62
N ASN A 671 -17.00 1.82 16.32
CA ASN A 671 -16.49 2.14 15.00
C ASN A 671 -14.96 2.06 15.03
N GLN A 672 -14.43 0.84 15.00
CA GLN A 672 -13.00 0.56 15.05
C GLN A 672 -12.33 0.72 13.66
N PRO A 673 -10.99 0.76 13.58
CA PRO A 673 -10.27 0.71 12.30
C PRO A 673 -10.74 -0.40 11.36
N TYR A 674 -10.74 -0.09 10.06
CA TYR A 674 -11.03 -1.03 8.96
C TYR A 674 -10.14 -2.29 9.05
N LEU A 675 -8.84 -2.08 9.27
CA LEU A 675 -7.86 -3.15 9.41
C LEU A 675 -7.89 -3.72 10.83
N PRO A 676 -8.15 -5.03 11.02
CA PRO A 676 -8.14 -5.65 12.34
C PRO A 676 -6.81 -5.45 13.10
N GLN A 677 -5.67 -5.50 12.39
CA GLN A 677 -4.35 -5.27 12.99
C GLN A 677 -4.18 -3.87 13.60
N ASP A 678 -4.97 -2.88 13.16
CA ASP A 678 -4.85 -1.51 13.64
C ASP A 678 -5.66 -1.23 14.90
N ARG A 679 -6.63 -2.08 15.23
CA ARG A 679 -7.62 -1.82 16.28
C ARG A 679 -6.98 -1.62 17.65
N THR A 680 -6.01 -2.45 17.99
CA THR A 680 -5.35 -2.43 19.31
C THR A 680 -4.54 -1.16 19.52
N TRP A 681 -3.71 -0.79 18.54
CA TRP A 681 -2.87 0.38 18.68
C TRP A 681 -3.67 1.67 18.53
N VAL A 682 -4.65 1.73 17.62
CA VAL A 682 -5.51 2.92 17.51
C VAL A 682 -6.27 3.16 18.82
N ALA A 683 -6.76 2.11 19.47
CA ALA A 683 -7.40 2.25 20.78
C ALA A 683 -6.43 2.82 21.83
N GLY A 684 -5.17 2.39 21.82
CA GLY A 684 -4.10 2.94 22.65
C GLY A 684 -3.84 4.43 22.38
N LEU A 685 -3.75 4.81 21.10
CA LEU A 685 -3.64 6.20 20.67
C LEU A 685 -4.78 7.06 21.19
N LEU A 686 -6.02 6.63 20.98
CA LEU A 686 -7.19 7.40 21.37
C LEU A 686 -7.21 7.62 22.88
N LYS A 687 -6.87 6.58 23.66
CA LYS A 687 -6.70 6.70 25.11
C LYS A 687 -5.66 7.76 25.49
N ASN A 688 -4.49 7.75 24.85
CA ASN A 688 -3.42 8.72 25.10
C ASN A 688 -3.82 10.16 24.69
N ALA A 689 -4.65 10.29 23.66
CA ALA A 689 -5.24 11.57 23.26
C ALA A 689 -6.34 12.06 24.21
N GLY A 690 -6.64 11.33 25.30
CA GLY A 690 -7.66 11.69 26.28
C GLY A 690 -9.05 11.18 25.93
N ILE A 691 -9.18 10.20 25.03
CA ILE A 691 -10.45 9.57 24.65
C ILE A 691 -10.62 8.25 25.40
N ALA A 692 -11.59 8.20 26.32
CA ALA A 692 -11.93 6.99 27.06
C ALA A 692 -13.42 7.00 27.46
N GLY A 693 -14.04 5.83 27.51
CA GLY A 693 -15.41 5.67 27.99
C GLY A 693 -16.43 6.54 27.25
N GLY A 694 -16.27 6.71 25.94
CA GLY A 694 -17.18 7.54 25.13
C GLY A 694 -16.95 9.05 25.23
N ARG A 695 -15.91 9.50 25.95
CA ARG A 695 -15.67 10.92 26.26
C ARG A 695 -14.25 11.35 25.88
N PHE A 696 -14.11 12.61 25.52
CA PHE A 696 -12.83 13.28 25.32
C PHE A 696 -12.58 14.27 26.47
N THR A 697 -11.45 14.10 27.14
CA THR A 697 -10.89 15.05 28.10
C THR A 697 -9.49 15.42 27.61
N GLN A 698 -9.28 16.68 27.24
CA GLN A 698 -7.98 17.13 26.76
C GLN A 698 -6.90 16.89 27.85
N PRO A 699 -5.81 16.16 27.56
CA PRO A 699 -4.75 15.95 28.53
C PRO A 699 -4.08 17.28 28.91
N GLN A 700 -3.70 17.43 30.18
CA GLN A 700 -3.08 18.65 30.69
C GLN A 700 -1.78 18.97 29.93
N GLY A 701 -1.55 20.26 29.63
CA GLY A 701 -0.34 20.72 28.93
C GLY A 701 -0.32 20.49 27.41
N THR A 702 -1.35 19.87 26.84
CA THR A 702 -1.45 19.69 25.37
C THR A 702 -2.00 20.93 24.67
N ASN A 703 -1.63 21.12 23.39
CA ASN A 703 -2.09 22.23 22.56
C ASN A 703 -2.67 21.69 21.24
N LEU A 704 -4.00 21.78 21.08
CA LEU A 704 -4.70 21.25 19.91
C LEU A 704 -4.35 22.00 18.61
N THR A 705 -4.07 23.31 18.67
CA THR A 705 -3.63 24.06 17.49
C THR A 705 -2.29 23.56 16.96
N LYS A 706 -1.32 23.28 17.84
CA LYS A 706 -0.04 22.67 17.45
C LYS A 706 -0.22 21.25 16.91
N ALA A 707 -1.12 20.48 17.54
CA ALA A 707 -1.45 19.14 17.06
C ALA A 707 -2.02 19.17 15.63
N THR A 708 -2.91 20.12 15.33
CA THR A 708 -3.45 20.36 13.97
C THR A 708 -2.37 20.79 12.98
N ALA A 709 -1.43 21.65 13.41
CA ALA A 709 -0.32 22.07 12.55
C ALA A 709 0.59 20.90 12.16
N ALA A 710 0.97 20.05 13.13
CA ALA A 710 1.75 18.83 12.89
C ALA A 710 1.01 17.86 11.95
N ALA A 711 -0.27 17.66 12.23
CA ALA A 711 -1.20 16.92 11.38
C ALA A 711 -1.24 17.38 9.91
N ASN A 712 -1.22 18.69 9.68
CA ASN A 712 -1.20 19.24 8.31
C ASN A 712 0.18 19.10 7.66
N ALA A 713 1.25 19.20 8.45
CA ALA A 713 2.61 19.01 7.97
C ALA A 713 2.86 17.56 7.51
N SER A 714 2.32 16.55 8.19
CA SER A 714 2.46 15.15 7.78
C SER A 714 1.75 14.83 6.48
N VAL A 715 0.61 15.47 6.21
CA VAL A 715 -0.04 15.40 4.91
C VAL A 715 0.82 16.02 3.81
N ALA A 716 1.44 17.17 4.08
CA ALA A 716 2.35 17.80 3.12
C ALA A 716 3.56 16.90 2.82
N ALA A 717 4.15 16.30 3.86
CA ALA A 717 5.27 15.34 3.74
C ALA A 717 4.88 14.08 2.95
N LEU A 718 3.72 13.49 3.25
CA LEU A 718 3.21 12.33 2.51
C LEU A 718 3.04 12.65 1.01
N ARG A 719 2.49 13.83 0.69
CA ARG A 719 2.31 14.25 -0.71
C ARG A 719 3.62 14.53 -1.44
N ALA A 720 4.69 14.84 -0.72
CA ALA A 720 6.03 15.00 -1.29
C ALA A 720 6.74 13.65 -1.52
N THR A 721 6.19 12.54 -1.01
CA THR A 721 6.77 11.20 -1.22
C THR A 721 6.56 10.76 -2.68
N PRO A 722 7.61 10.33 -3.40
CA PRO A 722 7.48 9.82 -4.75
C PRO A 722 6.43 8.71 -4.84
N GLY A 723 5.55 8.80 -5.85
CA GLY A 723 4.47 7.81 -6.07
C GLY A 723 3.15 8.11 -5.34
N PHE A 724 3.09 9.05 -4.39
CA PHE A 724 1.81 9.46 -3.79
C PHE A 724 0.99 10.36 -4.72
N VAL A 725 1.66 11.30 -5.38
CA VAL A 725 1.10 12.10 -6.47
C VAL A 725 1.72 11.61 -7.77
N GLU A 726 0.94 10.87 -8.54
CA GLU A 726 1.34 10.33 -9.83
C GLU A 726 1.30 11.45 -10.87
N ASN A 727 2.39 11.59 -11.64
CA ASN A 727 2.49 12.52 -12.75
C ASN A 727 2.03 11.83 -14.03
N LEU A 728 0.92 12.28 -14.59
CA LEU A 728 0.29 11.72 -15.79
C LEU A 728 0.74 12.45 -17.07
N GLY A 729 1.72 13.34 -16.97
CA GLY A 729 2.20 14.20 -18.05
C GLY A 729 1.27 15.40 -18.31
N ASN A 730 1.78 16.39 -19.04
CA ASN A 730 1.04 17.61 -19.42
C ASN A 730 0.33 18.33 -18.25
N ASN A 731 0.99 18.34 -17.07
CA ASN A 731 0.52 18.93 -15.81
C ASN A 731 -0.70 18.25 -15.17
N TRP A 732 -1.05 17.04 -15.59
CA TRP A 732 -2.08 16.23 -14.92
C TRP A 732 -1.47 15.39 -13.80
N THR A 733 -2.20 15.31 -12.69
CA THR A 733 -1.78 14.54 -11.52
C THR A 733 -2.92 13.68 -10.98
N LEU A 734 -2.57 12.55 -10.37
CA LEU A 734 -3.51 11.65 -9.70
C LEU A 734 -2.99 11.33 -8.30
N ASN A 735 -3.85 11.39 -7.28
CA ASN A 735 -3.48 11.03 -5.91
C ASN A 735 -3.70 9.52 -5.68
N GLN A 736 -2.75 8.86 -5.01
CA GLN A 736 -2.82 7.46 -4.59
C GLN A 736 -2.29 7.30 -3.15
N PRO A 737 -2.86 6.42 -2.31
CA PRO A 737 -4.06 5.59 -2.57
C PRO A 737 -5.35 6.41 -2.53
N MET A 738 -6.40 5.90 -3.17
CA MET A 738 -7.72 6.53 -3.23
C MET A 738 -8.83 5.55 -2.85
N GLY A 739 -9.78 6.01 -2.03
CA GLY A 739 -10.96 5.26 -1.61
C GLY A 739 -10.68 4.24 -0.50
N LEU A 740 -9.61 3.45 -0.59
CA LEU A 740 -9.21 2.53 0.47
C LEU A 740 -7.77 2.81 0.89
N TYR A 741 -7.58 3.21 2.14
CA TYR A 741 -6.32 3.83 2.58
C TYR A 741 -5.42 2.92 3.42
N GLY A 742 -5.90 1.75 3.87
CA GLY A 742 -5.16 0.91 4.82
C GLY A 742 -4.74 1.71 6.06
N SER A 743 -3.47 1.58 6.46
CA SER A 743 -2.90 2.33 7.58
C SER A 743 -2.37 3.73 7.19
N TYR A 744 -2.60 4.22 5.96
CA TYR A 744 -2.24 5.59 5.53
C TYR A 744 -3.28 6.61 6.01
N TYR A 745 -3.35 6.82 7.33
CA TYR A 745 -4.33 7.72 7.96
C TYR A 745 -4.21 9.18 7.51
N GLN A 746 -3.02 9.65 7.13
CA GLN A 746 -2.83 10.99 6.57
C GLN A 746 -3.44 11.12 5.16
N ALA A 747 -3.36 10.06 4.33
CA ALA A 747 -4.02 10.01 3.02
C ALA A 747 -5.55 10.08 3.18
N ARG A 748 -6.08 9.29 4.12
CA ARG A 748 -7.51 9.29 4.47
C ARG A 748 -7.97 10.67 4.91
N TYR A 749 -7.22 11.33 5.79
CA TYR A 749 -7.49 12.70 6.22
C TYR A 749 -7.47 13.68 5.04
N PHE A 750 -6.41 13.66 4.22
CA PHE A 750 -6.26 14.55 3.08
C PHE A 750 -7.43 14.46 2.09
N ILE A 751 -7.86 13.24 1.77
CA ILE A 751 -9.00 13.04 0.86
C ILE A 751 -10.32 13.40 1.54
N ALA A 752 -10.53 13.06 2.82
CA ALA A 752 -11.75 13.44 3.53
C ALA A 752 -11.95 14.97 3.57
N ALA A 753 -10.88 15.75 3.63
CA ALA A 753 -10.93 17.22 3.62
C ALA A 753 -11.21 17.84 2.23
N ARG A 754 -11.15 17.06 1.15
CA ARG A 754 -11.18 17.60 -0.24
C ARG A 754 -12.16 16.90 -1.18
N GLY A 755 -12.50 15.66 -0.90
CA GLY A 755 -13.29 14.76 -1.74
C GLY A 755 -13.81 13.59 -0.89
N TYR A 756 -14.53 13.92 0.18
CA TYR A 756 -15.17 12.95 1.08
C TYR A 756 -15.98 11.92 0.28
N LEU A 757 -15.88 10.63 0.67
CA LEU A 757 -16.46 9.46 -0.03
C LEU A 757 -15.91 9.24 -1.46
N ALA A 758 -14.62 9.50 -1.66
CA ALA A 758 -13.90 9.04 -2.84
C ALA A 758 -13.97 7.50 -2.95
N ILE A 759 -14.29 6.97 -4.13
CA ILE A 759 -14.32 5.52 -4.38
C ILE A 759 -12.98 5.06 -4.93
N THR A 760 -12.73 3.75 -4.93
CA THR A 760 -11.44 3.18 -5.36
C THR A 760 -11.17 3.39 -6.86
N LYS A 761 -9.89 3.33 -7.22
CA LYS A 761 -9.41 3.62 -8.58
C LYS A 761 -9.97 2.67 -9.65
N GLU A 762 -10.40 1.47 -9.26
CA GLU A 762 -11.03 0.48 -10.14
C GLU A 762 -12.43 0.93 -10.61
N GLN A 763 -13.07 1.85 -9.88
CA GLN A 763 -14.36 2.41 -10.26
C GLN A 763 -14.21 3.74 -10.99
N VAL A 764 -13.30 4.60 -10.53
CA VAL A 764 -13.14 5.94 -11.09
C VAL A 764 -11.72 6.47 -10.92
N LEU A 765 -11.27 7.29 -11.88
CA LEU A 765 -10.08 8.12 -11.71
C LEU A 765 -10.46 9.60 -11.70
N TYR A 766 -9.75 10.39 -10.88
CA TYR A 766 -9.90 11.85 -10.78
C TYR A 766 -8.60 12.62 -11.11
N PRO A 767 -8.04 12.53 -12.33
CA PRO A 767 -6.90 13.34 -12.71
C PRO A 767 -7.22 14.83 -12.60
N ALA A 768 -6.33 15.57 -11.97
CA ALA A 768 -6.50 16.99 -11.66
C ALA A 768 -5.32 17.81 -12.18
N THR A 769 -5.60 19.06 -12.53
CA THR A 769 -4.57 20.07 -12.78
C THR A 769 -4.14 20.75 -11.47
N PRO A 770 -2.96 21.38 -11.42
CA PRO A 770 -2.72 22.47 -10.48
C PRO A 770 -3.70 23.63 -10.73
N THR A 771 -3.64 24.67 -9.90
CA THR A 771 -4.33 25.94 -10.18
C THR A 771 -3.81 26.52 -11.49
N LEU A 772 -4.73 26.84 -12.40
CA LEU A 772 -4.51 27.50 -13.67
C LEU A 772 -5.03 28.94 -13.58
N GLU A 773 -4.57 29.81 -14.48
CA GLU A 773 -4.96 31.22 -14.51
C GLU A 773 -5.09 31.73 -15.95
N LEU A 774 -6.10 32.57 -16.19
CA LEU A 774 -6.31 33.27 -17.48
C LEU A 774 -6.53 34.76 -17.24
N GLY A 775 -5.92 35.62 -18.05
CA GLY A 775 -6.34 37.02 -18.17
C GLY A 775 -7.63 37.17 -18.98
N ALA A 776 -8.26 38.36 -18.91
CA ALA A 776 -9.53 38.65 -19.57
C ALA A 776 -9.55 38.41 -21.09
N ASN A 777 -8.39 38.51 -21.75
CA ASN A 777 -8.24 38.33 -23.19
C ASN A 777 -7.42 37.08 -23.56
N GLN A 778 -7.35 36.10 -22.67
CA GLN A 778 -6.64 34.84 -22.89
C GLN A 778 -7.61 33.66 -22.98
N SER A 779 -7.10 32.53 -23.46
CA SER A 779 -7.78 31.25 -23.45
C SER A 779 -6.79 30.10 -23.31
N TYR A 780 -7.28 28.95 -22.86
CA TYR A 780 -6.58 27.68 -23.04
C TYR A 780 -7.30 26.86 -24.10
N ILE A 781 -6.53 26.31 -25.05
CA ILE A 781 -6.96 25.15 -25.82
C ILE A 781 -6.44 23.90 -25.09
N ILE A 782 -7.36 23.07 -24.64
CA ILE A 782 -7.07 21.75 -24.08
C ILE A 782 -7.15 20.74 -25.22
N ARG A 783 -5.98 20.31 -25.70
CA ARG A 783 -5.86 19.41 -26.85
C ARG A 783 -5.80 17.96 -26.41
N PHE A 784 -6.84 17.21 -26.73
CA PHE A 784 -6.87 15.75 -26.59
C PHE A 784 -6.20 15.13 -27.81
N SER A 785 -5.30 14.18 -27.58
CA SER A 785 -4.68 13.38 -28.65
C SER A 785 -5.70 12.50 -29.35
N ARG A 786 -6.66 12.00 -28.56
CA ARG A 786 -7.73 11.11 -28.97
C ARG A 786 -8.80 11.03 -27.88
N ARG A 787 -9.96 10.41 -28.16
CA ARG A 787 -11.03 10.25 -27.18
C ARG A 787 -10.60 9.32 -26.03
N PRO A 788 -10.86 9.67 -24.75
CA PRO A 788 -10.66 8.74 -23.63
C PRO A 788 -11.50 7.47 -23.79
N LYS A 789 -10.88 6.29 -23.63
CA LYS A 789 -11.56 5.00 -23.66
C LYS A 789 -11.90 4.53 -22.25
N THR A 790 -13.19 4.35 -21.99
CA THR A 790 -13.70 3.75 -20.74
C THR A 790 -14.21 2.34 -21.01
N ALA A 791 -14.31 1.53 -19.96
CA ALA A 791 -14.99 0.25 -19.97
C ALA A 791 -16.44 0.37 -20.46
N ASP A 792 -17.03 -0.75 -20.87
CA ASP A 792 -18.42 -0.79 -21.30
C ASP A 792 -19.36 -0.32 -20.17
N GLY A 793 -20.24 0.62 -20.51
CA GLY A 793 -21.13 1.28 -19.55
C GLY A 793 -20.45 2.35 -18.70
N GLY A 794 -19.15 2.61 -18.89
CA GLY A 794 -18.42 3.76 -18.34
C GLY A 794 -18.64 5.05 -19.13
N PHE A 795 -18.11 6.15 -18.60
CA PHE A 795 -18.20 7.48 -19.20
C PHE A 795 -17.07 8.39 -18.73
N TRP A 796 -16.87 9.52 -19.41
CA TRP A 796 -15.89 10.52 -18.99
C TRP A 796 -16.39 11.95 -19.07
N SER A 797 -15.85 12.81 -18.19
CA SER A 797 -16.12 14.25 -18.21
C SER A 797 -14.88 15.06 -17.80
N LEU A 798 -14.80 16.29 -18.30
CA LEU A 798 -13.87 17.34 -17.90
C LEU A 798 -14.69 18.47 -17.29
N THR A 799 -14.42 18.84 -16.05
CA THR A 799 -15.17 19.87 -15.29
C THR A 799 -14.24 20.96 -14.80
N VAL A 800 -14.65 22.22 -14.94
CA VAL A 800 -13.92 23.39 -14.43
C VAL A 800 -14.50 23.84 -13.09
N TYR A 801 -13.59 24.23 -12.20
CA TYR A 801 -13.90 24.79 -10.90
C TYR A 801 -13.23 26.15 -10.71
N GLY A 802 -13.92 27.05 -10.02
CA GLY A 802 -13.37 28.33 -9.61
C GLY A 802 -12.21 28.19 -8.61
N PRO A 803 -11.64 29.31 -8.14
CA PRO A 803 -10.57 29.29 -7.15
C PRO A 803 -11.02 28.68 -5.81
N ASP A 804 -12.31 28.79 -5.50
CA ASP A 804 -12.98 28.18 -4.36
C ASP A 804 -13.27 26.66 -4.53
N GLN A 805 -12.86 26.07 -5.66
CA GLN A 805 -13.09 24.67 -6.02
C GLN A 805 -14.57 24.30 -6.25
N PHE A 806 -15.44 25.28 -6.51
CA PHE A 806 -16.86 25.08 -6.85
C PHE A 806 -17.17 25.45 -8.31
N LEU A 807 -18.39 25.14 -8.76
CA LEU A 807 -18.79 25.33 -10.16
C LEU A 807 -18.90 26.81 -10.51
N VAL A 808 -18.31 27.21 -11.63
CA VAL A 808 -18.34 28.60 -12.09
C VAL A 808 -19.66 28.91 -12.81
N PRO A 809 -20.50 29.84 -12.31
CA PRO A 809 -21.72 30.23 -12.99
C PRO A 809 -21.41 30.85 -14.36
N ASN A 810 -22.18 30.45 -15.38
CA ASN A 810 -22.01 30.96 -16.74
C ASN A 810 -23.32 30.93 -17.54
N PRO A 811 -23.45 31.76 -18.60
CA PRO A 811 -24.69 31.87 -19.38
C PRO A 811 -25.13 30.58 -20.09
N LEU A 812 -24.20 29.67 -20.39
CA LEU A 812 -24.52 28.39 -21.03
C LEU A 812 -25.04 27.33 -20.05
N LYS A 813 -24.98 27.60 -18.73
CA LYS A 813 -25.21 26.61 -17.67
C LYS A 813 -24.42 25.32 -17.92
N ARG A 814 -23.19 25.48 -18.42
CA ARG A 814 -22.31 24.37 -18.80
C ARG A 814 -21.11 24.35 -17.89
N TYR A 815 -20.96 23.27 -17.14
CA TYR A 815 -19.90 23.14 -16.14
C TYR A 815 -18.94 21.98 -16.46
N ALA A 816 -19.36 21.06 -17.33
CA ALA A 816 -18.53 20.00 -17.84
C ALA A 816 -18.72 19.78 -19.35
N LEU A 817 -17.71 19.20 -19.98
CA LEU A 817 -17.76 18.63 -21.31
C LEU A 817 -17.28 17.18 -21.26
N GLY A 818 -17.88 16.30 -22.04
CA GLY A 818 -17.53 14.88 -22.03
C GLY A 818 -18.21 14.10 -23.14
N ASP A 819 -18.29 12.78 -22.96
CA ASP A 819 -18.88 11.85 -23.91
C ASP A 819 -20.37 12.07 -24.20
N ARG A 820 -21.07 12.79 -23.32
CA ARG A 820 -22.48 13.18 -23.47
C ARG A 820 -22.67 14.57 -24.08
N SER A 821 -21.59 15.29 -24.34
CA SER A 821 -21.61 16.61 -24.96
C SER A 821 -21.54 16.50 -26.49
N ASN A 822 -22.08 17.49 -27.20
CA ASN A 822 -22.10 17.51 -28.67
C ASN A 822 -20.76 18.02 -29.26
N LEU A 823 -19.64 17.49 -28.76
CA LEU A 823 -18.29 17.88 -29.15
C LEU A 823 -18.03 17.59 -30.64
N THR A 824 -17.17 18.38 -31.26
CA THR A 824 -16.77 18.21 -32.66
C THR A 824 -15.25 18.13 -32.81
N PHE A 825 -14.80 17.47 -33.87
CA PHE A 825 -13.42 17.58 -34.36
C PHE A 825 -13.16 18.96 -34.98
N PRO A 826 -11.90 19.34 -35.26
CA PRO A 826 -11.57 20.60 -35.93
C PRO A 826 -12.23 20.78 -37.32
N ASP A 827 -12.56 19.69 -38.00
CA ASP A 827 -13.27 19.67 -39.29
C ASP A 827 -14.80 19.87 -39.15
N GLY A 828 -15.32 20.01 -37.92
CA GLY A 828 -16.75 20.18 -37.62
C GLY A 828 -17.54 18.88 -37.50
N ARG A 829 -16.94 17.72 -37.75
CA ARG A 829 -17.59 16.41 -37.61
C ARG A 829 -17.89 16.10 -36.13
N PRO A 830 -19.04 15.50 -35.78
CA PRO A 830 -19.35 15.12 -34.40
C PRO A 830 -18.37 14.08 -33.83
N LEU A 831 -18.01 14.24 -32.55
CA LEU A 831 -17.22 13.29 -31.75
C LEU A 831 -18.12 12.16 -31.20
N SER A 832 -18.78 11.43 -32.10
CA SER A 832 -19.72 10.35 -31.73
C SER A 832 -19.01 9.12 -31.13
N LYS A 833 -19.80 8.19 -30.57
CA LYS A 833 -19.28 6.91 -30.05
C LYS A 833 -18.63 6.13 -31.20
N GLY A 834 -17.34 5.79 -31.06
CA GLY A 834 -16.54 5.08 -32.07
C GLY A 834 -15.70 5.98 -32.98
N ALA A 835 -15.88 7.31 -32.94
CA ALA A 835 -14.98 8.24 -33.62
C ALA A 835 -13.71 8.46 -32.79
N ASP A 836 -12.55 8.50 -33.45
CA ASP A 836 -11.25 8.71 -32.81
C ASP A 836 -10.40 9.73 -33.58
N GLY A 837 -9.44 10.33 -32.88
CA GLY A 837 -8.57 11.37 -33.40
C GLY A 837 -8.51 12.63 -32.51
N PRO A 838 -7.62 13.59 -32.84
CA PRO A 838 -7.38 14.75 -32.00
C PRO A 838 -8.56 15.72 -32.04
N PHE A 839 -8.89 16.28 -30.87
CA PHE A 839 -9.91 17.31 -30.74
C PHE A 839 -9.53 18.29 -29.62
N ASP A 840 -10.13 19.48 -29.66
CA ASP A 840 -9.79 20.59 -28.78
C ASP A 840 -11.00 20.99 -27.94
N ILE A 841 -10.79 21.25 -26.66
CA ILE A 841 -11.74 21.93 -25.78
C ILE A 841 -11.22 23.35 -25.53
N LEU A 842 -12.05 24.35 -25.81
CA LEU A 842 -11.73 25.75 -25.52
C LEU A 842 -12.15 26.08 -24.08
N VAL A 843 -11.22 26.60 -23.29
CA VAL A 843 -11.46 27.14 -21.95
C VAL A 843 -11.19 28.63 -21.98
N GLN A 844 -12.24 29.43 -21.80
CA GLN A 844 -12.20 30.89 -22.02
C GLN A 844 -13.21 31.61 -21.11
N PRO A 845 -12.95 32.86 -20.68
CA PRO A 845 -13.87 33.64 -19.85
C PRO A 845 -15.29 33.68 -20.41
N SER A 846 -16.28 33.53 -19.53
CA SER A 846 -17.71 33.39 -19.90
C SER A 846 -18.31 34.63 -20.60
N ASP A 847 -17.68 35.79 -20.45
CA ASP A 847 -18.02 37.06 -21.08
C ASP A 847 -17.35 37.28 -22.44
N VAL A 848 -16.43 36.41 -22.85
CA VAL A 848 -15.81 36.43 -24.19
C VAL A 848 -16.35 35.26 -25.01
N LYS A 849 -17.44 35.52 -25.74
CA LYS A 849 -18.09 34.49 -26.56
C LYS A 849 -17.23 34.14 -27.80
N PRO A 850 -16.90 32.85 -28.03
CA PRO A 850 -16.19 32.43 -29.22
C PRO A 850 -17.12 32.36 -30.44
N PRO A 851 -16.58 32.26 -31.68
CA PRO A 851 -17.40 32.05 -32.87
C PRO A 851 -18.19 30.74 -32.79
N SER A 852 -19.25 30.65 -33.62
CA SER A 852 -20.24 29.57 -33.54
C SER A 852 -19.64 28.16 -33.67
N ASN A 853 -18.58 28.00 -34.46
CA ASN A 853 -17.86 26.73 -34.63
C ASN A 853 -17.20 26.19 -33.35
N TRP A 854 -16.91 27.05 -32.37
CA TRP A 854 -16.35 26.66 -31.07
C TRP A 854 -17.40 26.44 -29.98
N THR A 855 -18.65 26.85 -30.20
CA THR A 855 -19.68 26.88 -29.15
C THR A 855 -19.93 25.49 -28.55
N SER A 856 -19.83 24.42 -29.34
CA SER A 856 -19.97 23.04 -28.85
C SER A 856 -18.81 22.57 -27.96
N ASN A 857 -17.59 23.05 -28.25
CA ASN A 857 -16.35 22.64 -27.57
C ASN A 857 -15.89 23.64 -26.50
N TRP A 858 -16.66 24.69 -26.25
CA TRP A 858 -16.34 25.72 -25.28
C TRP A 858 -16.85 25.37 -23.88
N LEU A 859 -15.94 25.43 -22.92
CA LEU A 859 -16.19 25.34 -21.48
C LEU A 859 -15.88 26.69 -20.82
N PRO A 860 -16.92 27.48 -20.46
CA PRO A 860 -16.72 28.80 -19.89
C PRO A 860 -16.04 28.78 -18.51
N VAL A 861 -15.23 29.79 -18.23
CA VAL A 861 -14.68 30.08 -16.89
C VAL A 861 -15.13 31.46 -16.39
N ASN A 862 -14.55 31.92 -15.28
CA ASN A 862 -14.89 33.21 -14.66
C ASN A 862 -14.88 34.35 -15.69
N ALA A 863 -15.88 35.24 -15.61
CA ALA A 863 -15.91 36.44 -16.43
C ALA A 863 -14.67 37.31 -16.14
N GLY A 864 -14.04 37.86 -17.18
CA GLY A 864 -12.78 38.58 -17.05
C GLY A 864 -11.54 37.73 -16.73
N GLY A 865 -11.67 36.39 -16.66
CA GLY A 865 -10.57 35.48 -16.33
C GLY A 865 -10.40 35.26 -14.82
N GLY A 866 -9.18 34.97 -14.38
CA GLY A 866 -8.80 34.63 -13.02
C GLY A 866 -8.39 33.16 -12.86
N GLN A 867 -8.22 32.75 -11.59
CA GLN A 867 -7.79 31.41 -11.24
C GLN A 867 -8.91 30.38 -11.34
N PHE A 868 -8.57 29.15 -11.74
CA PHE A 868 -9.48 28.02 -11.81
C PHE A 868 -8.68 26.71 -11.75
N SER A 869 -9.38 25.58 -11.68
CA SER A 869 -8.76 24.25 -11.79
C SER A 869 -9.67 23.30 -12.55
N ILE A 870 -9.13 22.19 -13.03
CA ILE A 870 -9.86 21.22 -13.84
C ILE A 870 -9.73 19.84 -13.23
N ASN A 871 -10.82 19.06 -13.28
CA ASN A 871 -10.79 17.62 -13.10
C ASN A 871 -11.25 16.91 -14.35
N LEU A 872 -10.50 15.87 -14.74
CA LEU A 872 -11.00 14.77 -15.52
C LEU A 872 -11.65 13.75 -14.58
N ARG A 873 -12.72 13.13 -15.05
CA ARG A 873 -13.38 12.01 -14.39
C ARG A 873 -13.50 10.88 -15.39
N PHE A 874 -12.94 9.73 -15.05
CA PHE A 874 -13.06 8.52 -15.85
C PHE A 874 -13.78 7.47 -15.04
N TYR A 875 -15.08 7.28 -15.31
CA TYR A 875 -15.87 6.23 -14.69
C TYR A 875 -15.73 4.96 -15.51
N GLY A 876 -15.16 3.91 -14.89
CA GLY A 876 -14.70 2.73 -15.61
C GLY A 876 -13.47 3.04 -16.46
N ALA A 877 -12.44 3.61 -15.84
CA ALA A 877 -11.18 3.86 -16.51
C ALA A 877 -10.59 2.54 -17.04
N THR A 878 -10.07 2.57 -18.27
CA THR A 878 -9.23 1.48 -18.79
C THR A 878 -7.83 1.60 -18.21
N ASP A 879 -7.05 0.53 -18.31
CA ASP A 879 -5.66 0.50 -17.80
C ASP A 879 -4.82 1.65 -18.39
N GLU A 880 -5.01 1.99 -19.67
CA GLU A 880 -4.29 3.10 -20.32
C GLU A 880 -4.53 4.47 -19.67
N LEU A 881 -5.71 4.68 -19.09
CA LEU A 881 -6.03 5.91 -18.36
C LEU A 881 -5.44 5.90 -16.94
N ALA A 882 -5.21 4.72 -16.37
CA ALA A 882 -4.73 4.53 -15.01
C ALA A 882 -3.20 4.50 -14.89
N ASP A 883 -2.49 3.99 -15.89
CA ASP A 883 -1.03 3.77 -15.88
C ASP A 883 -0.23 4.90 -16.56
N GLY A 884 -0.92 5.93 -17.07
CA GLY A 884 -0.31 7.07 -17.75
C GLY A 884 0.11 6.83 -19.20
N SER A 885 -0.15 5.64 -19.78
CA SER A 885 0.15 5.36 -21.19
C SER A 885 -0.78 6.12 -22.16
N TYR A 886 -1.99 6.47 -21.73
CA TYR A 886 -2.81 7.47 -22.41
C TYR A 886 -2.14 8.84 -22.33
N THR A 887 -1.85 9.43 -23.49
CA THR A 887 -1.33 10.80 -23.53
C THR A 887 -2.39 11.79 -23.08
N TYR A 888 -2.29 12.22 -21.82
CA TYR A 888 -3.19 13.20 -21.22
C TYR A 888 -3.22 14.53 -21.99
N PRO A 889 -4.33 15.28 -21.94
CA PRO A 889 -4.51 16.45 -22.80
C PRO A 889 -3.49 17.56 -22.53
N LYS A 890 -3.03 18.22 -23.59
CA LYS A 890 -2.08 19.35 -23.52
C LYS A 890 -2.82 20.66 -23.32
N PHE A 891 -2.26 21.54 -22.49
CA PHE A 891 -2.72 22.92 -22.33
C PHE A 891 -1.93 23.86 -23.22
N ILE A 892 -2.63 24.59 -24.10
CA ILE A 892 -2.03 25.60 -24.98
C ILE A 892 -2.63 26.95 -24.60
N LEU A 893 -1.83 27.79 -23.94
CA LEU A 893 -2.22 29.17 -23.61
C LEU A 893 -2.13 30.04 -24.86
N GLY A 894 -3.16 30.85 -25.11
CA GLY A 894 -3.20 31.79 -26.22
C GLY A 894 -4.11 32.99 -25.95
N GLY A 895 -4.28 33.84 -26.96
CA GLY A 895 -5.31 34.90 -26.93
C GLY A 895 -6.71 34.30 -26.95
N SER A 896 -7.71 35.07 -26.55
CA SER A 896 -9.10 34.63 -26.67
C SER A 896 -9.46 34.38 -28.14
N VAL A 897 -10.14 33.27 -28.40
CA VAL A 897 -10.77 32.98 -29.70
C VAL A 897 -12.03 33.83 -29.80
N ARG A 898 -12.01 34.79 -30.73
CA ARG A 898 -13.09 35.75 -30.99
C ARG A 898 -13.64 35.53 -32.39
N GLY A 899 -14.95 35.73 -32.53
CA GLY A 899 -15.66 35.71 -33.80
C GLY A 899 -15.62 37.05 -34.51
#